data_AF-A0A5B0LUB5-F1
#
_entry.id   AF-A0A5B0LUB5-F1
#
_cell.length_a   1.000
_cell.length_b   1.000
_cell.length_c   1.000
_cell.angle_alpha   90.00
_cell.angle_beta   90.00
_cell.angle_gamma   90.00
#
_symmetry.space_group_name_H-M   'P 1'
#
loop_
_entity.id
_entity.type
_entity.pdbx_description
1 polymer ?
#
loop_
_entity_poly.entity_id
_entity_poly.type
_entity_poly.pdbx_seq_one_letter_code
_entity_poly.pdbx_strand_id
1 'polypeptide(L)'
;MNSDQQTISSSTSSASSSTTTNSLRHHSNSSLSLSSLNKNKNKNTKKTIRPSQSIFNLASATLQFTTPFTPDNSSIKLKIDNQTTDASIRIARWPTKFKKSNHIKQSSYHLSSYRGTCFNPNSIPPVMKEFTERSITLAEIDQPSGLFESSRTSKTRLGWIYFDLIKPNGYVLHLQAYVKLGRGGTTISEGLLGRFDLDSSRERPMPSGLIGSVEILSSLNLVLFKLTQEEIEKEENTVDDTPLKPPIGLPTKRLSTFSYVSHPQIILSFRVGKDARYHQHQHLSPSSNLIPKFIRSDHTLGGLNSLRALLYIQHSNTIEPILHRSASINPLSGLVTEGDKIHRLASTADTKSVFLPELDLSISYGFHDSRMGKRHSMYAYATPNYSHWLGDLIDQDQRWLDVRFSKLVLQGSHDSGMFTSLHPGFVKMITKMKLDSDIGNFLIDHGISFVHILTKLLKTFNIDLELAICNIANTQKDVIFDQLRHGTRFFDFRPGYCFHDCLNGERGRIHHQHACVPGYEYVKALEETFSFLVSHPKEIVVFELKSDGFISRKTTWRKDSIPFHSMIPTKAALASALDEARQNLEGQLPQVHEIQVGGPADLDRPIGELLKDQVRFIIIHRMGQTPEQGWDWDRDDSYDHTLYDTDRPDEIIRALDLTHARNSVPLKTQTDKPLVGTIYQLQATPTKSIADDILTSLTYSKASSLLVYTKANLDPFTYTWVKGRHFIEPGLVVLLNDFVDSVLTEHAIEKSKIRAGLFSSL
;
A
#
# COMPACT_ATOMS: atom_id res chain seq x y z
N MET A 1 60.56 -24.27 -9.26
CA MET A 1 61.59 -24.43 -8.21
C MET A 1 60.83 -24.33 -6.89
N ASN A 2 60.33 -25.41 -6.25
CA ASN A 2 61.02 -26.50 -5.52
C ASN A 2 62.21 -25.97 -4.69
N SER A 3 62.41 -26.26 -3.40
CA SER A 3 61.72 -27.12 -2.40
C SER A 3 62.49 -26.99 -1.07
N ASP A 4 61.75 -26.98 0.05
CA ASP A 4 61.97 -27.67 1.34
C ASP A 4 63.13 -27.41 2.34
N GLN A 5 62.72 -27.63 3.61
CA GLN A 5 63.42 -27.91 4.89
C GLN A 5 63.66 -26.73 5.86
N GLN A 6 63.41 -26.79 7.18
CA GLN A 6 62.69 -27.71 8.09
C GLN A 6 62.68 -27.06 9.51
N THR A 7 61.58 -27.24 10.28
CA THR A 7 61.46 -27.30 11.78
C THR A 7 61.91 -26.10 12.65
N ILE A 8 61.14 -25.57 13.63
CA ILE A 8 60.50 -26.21 14.79
C ILE A 8 59.25 -25.42 15.31
N SER A 9 58.29 -26.21 15.83
CA SER A 9 57.22 -25.96 16.81
C SER A 9 55.78 -25.67 16.34
N SER A 10 54.93 -26.66 16.60
CA SER A 10 53.49 -26.69 16.43
C SER A 10 52.78 -26.91 17.78
N SER A 11 51.70 -26.16 17.98
CA SER A 11 50.37 -26.56 18.48
C SER A 11 50.17 -27.21 19.87
N THR A 12 49.23 -26.56 20.60
CA THR A 12 48.07 -27.12 21.32
C THR A 12 48.26 -27.93 22.61
N SER A 13 47.62 -27.47 23.70
CA SER A 13 46.43 -28.13 24.30
C SER A 13 46.09 -27.53 25.67
N SER A 14 44.80 -27.25 25.87
CA SER A 14 44.20 -26.93 27.17
C SER A 14 43.94 -28.23 27.93
N ALA A 15 44.48 -28.30 29.15
CA ALA A 15 44.61 -29.50 29.95
C ALA A 15 43.32 -29.91 30.70
N SER A 16 43.21 -31.23 30.81
CA SER A 16 42.28 -32.06 31.56
C SER A 16 42.91 -32.60 32.85
N SER A 17 42.10 -32.86 33.88
CA SER A 17 42.06 -34.05 34.78
C SER A 17 41.28 -33.65 36.04
N SER A 18 40.46 -34.44 36.74
CA SER A 18 39.98 -35.84 36.71
C SER A 18 38.73 -35.85 37.65
N THR A 19 37.78 -36.80 37.70
CA THR A 19 37.96 -38.26 37.81
C THR A 19 36.60 -39.00 37.64
N THR A 20 36.68 -40.22 37.05
CA THR A 20 35.89 -41.48 37.27
C THR A 20 34.43 -41.61 36.78
N THR A 21 34.17 -42.31 35.65
CA THR A 21 33.79 -43.77 35.44
C THR A 21 32.32 -44.10 35.80
N ASN A 22 31.48 -44.84 35.05
CA ASN A 22 31.66 -45.82 33.98
C ASN A 22 30.28 -46.11 33.28
N SER A 23 30.29 -46.26 31.94
CA SER A 23 29.71 -47.36 31.10
C SER A 23 28.23 -47.83 31.26
N LEU A 24 27.45 -48.30 30.26
CA LEU A 24 27.54 -48.54 28.80
C LEU A 24 26.17 -49.14 28.31
N ARG A 25 25.88 -48.96 27.02
CA ARG A 25 25.19 -49.86 26.03
C ARG A 25 23.65 -49.95 25.86
N HIS A 26 23.26 -49.61 24.60
CA HIS A 26 22.37 -50.26 23.62
C HIS A 26 21.12 -51.05 24.06
N HIS A 27 19.92 -50.70 23.53
CA HIS A 27 19.31 -51.35 22.34
C HIS A 27 17.93 -50.77 21.99
N SER A 28 17.54 -51.10 20.76
CA SER A 28 16.41 -50.78 19.89
C SER A 28 15.02 -51.33 20.27
N ASN A 29 13.99 -50.67 19.71
CA ASN A 29 12.69 -51.17 19.21
C ASN A 29 11.85 -52.14 20.05
N SER A 30 10.60 -51.76 20.36
CA SER A 30 9.39 -52.43 19.82
C SER A 30 8.08 -51.88 20.42
N SER A 31 7.07 -51.92 19.54
CA SER A 31 5.64 -51.65 19.68
C SER A 31 4.86 -52.65 20.55
N LEU A 32 3.56 -52.37 20.74
CA LEU A 32 2.45 -53.18 21.31
C LEU A 32 2.13 -52.85 22.78
N SER A 33 0.90 -52.86 23.29
CA SER A 33 -0.46 -53.00 22.77
C SER A 33 -1.45 -52.77 23.92
N LEU A 34 -2.70 -52.51 23.54
CA LEU A 34 -3.94 -52.53 24.30
C LEU A 34 -4.05 -53.38 25.59
N SER A 35 -4.94 -52.88 26.47
CA SER A 35 -5.88 -53.62 27.35
C SER A 35 -5.24 -54.37 28.54
N SER A 36 -5.87 -54.62 29.67
CA SER A 36 -7.13 -54.27 30.33
C SER A 36 -7.09 -54.98 31.70
N LEU A 37 -8.14 -54.81 32.52
CA LEU A 37 -8.63 -55.73 33.56
C LEU A 37 -8.19 -55.53 35.03
N ASN A 38 -9.18 -55.03 35.76
CA ASN A 38 -9.80 -55.63 36.96
C ASN A 38 -8.99 -55.69 38.27
N LYS A 39 -9.57 -55.10 39.33
CA LYS A 39 -10.35 -55.90 40.30
C LYS A 39 -11.19 -55.04 41.27
N ASN A 40 -12.50 -55.24 41.11
CA ASN A 40 -13.61 -55.17 42.07
C ASN A 40 -13.30 -55.12 43.58
N LYS A 41 -14.12 -54.34 44.30
CA LYS A 41 -14.98 -54.83 45.40
C LYS A 41 -16.26 -53.98 45.53
N ASN A 42 -17.38 -54.53 45.03
CA ASN A 42 -18.59 -54.94 45.77
C ASN A 42 -18.96 -54.16 47.06
N LYS A 43 -20.22 -53.89 47.43
CA LYS A 43 -21.56 -54.25 46.91
C LYS A 43 -22.59 -53.69 47.92
N ASN A 44 -23.77 -53.31 47.43
CA ASN A 44 -25.13 -53.75 47.86
C ASN A 44 -26.15 -52.60 47.73
N THR A 45 -26.96 -52.57 46.65
CA THR A 45 -28.21 -53.34 46.34
C THR A 45 -29.43 -52.79 47.08
N LYS A 46 -30.66 -52.70 46.55
CA LYS A 46 -31.38 -53.04 45.30
C LYS A 46 -32.81 -52.45 45.54
N LYS A 47 -33.69 -52.18 44.56
CA LYS A 47 -34.53 -53.20 43.89
C LYS A 47 -35.48 -52.59 42.83
N THR A 48 -35.58 -53.28 41.67
CA THR A 48 -36.76 -53.57 40.78
C THR A 48 -37.48 -52.40 40.08
N ILE A 49 -37.49 -52.19 38.75
CA ILE A 49 -37.81 -53.01 37.52
C ILE A 49 -39.22 -53.67 37.60
N ARG A 50 -40.23 -53.40 36.73
CA ARG A 50 -40.40 -53.82 35.31
C ARG A 50 -41.70 -53.26 34.62
N PRO A 51 -41.88 -53.45 33.28
CA PRO A 51 -42.55 -52.57 32.30
C PRO A 51 -43.93 -53.10 31.79
N SER A 52 -44.66 -52.43 30.90
CA SER A 52 -44.61 -52.64 29.43
C SER A 52 -45.63 -51.80 28.62
N GLN A 53 -45.23 -51.55 27.36
CA GLN A 53 -45.93 -51.20 26.11
C GLN A 53 -47.46 -50.94 26.04
N SER A 54 -47.87 -49.88 25.34
CA SER A 54 -48.22 -49.94 23.89
C SER A 54 -48.54 -48.53 23.32
N ILE A 55 -47.78 -48.08 22.31
CA ILE A 55 -48.12 -47.98 20.86
C ILE A 55 -48.83 -46.66 20.46
N PHE A 56 -48.03 -45.78 19.86
CA PHE A 56 -48.26 -44.87 18.73
C PHE A 56 -49.49 -43.94 18.64
N ASN A 57 -49.17 -42.68 18.30
CA ASN A 57 -49.96 -41.63 17.64
C ASN A 57 -50.90 -40.84 18.57
N LEU A 58 -51.04 -39.52 18.54
CA LEU A 58 -50.74 -38.43 17.60
C LEU A 58 -50.50 -37.17 18.45
N ALA A 59 -49.47 -36.36 18.17
CA ALA A 59 -49.57 -35.05 17.52
C ALA A 59 -50.47 -33.99 18.21
N SER A 60 -49.95 -32.75 18.30
CA SER A 60 -50.62 -31.49 18.68
C SER A 60 -51.03 -31.40 20.16
N ALA A 61 -50.98 -30.30 20.91
CA ALA A 61 -50.72 -28.87 20.70
C ALA A 61 -50.67 -28.30 22.15
N THR A 62 -49.61 -27.59 22.57
CA THR A 62 -49.61 -26.11 22.73
C THR A 62 -49.80 -25.64 24.19
N LEU A 63 -49.06 -24.58 24.54
CA LEU A 63 -49.06 -23.69 25.74
C LEU A 63 -48.35 -24.20 27.01
N GLN A 64 -47.09 -23.81 27.25
CA GLN A 64 -46.60 -22.54 27.84
C GLN A 64 -47.23 -22.18 29.20
N PHE A 65 -46.45 -22.36 30.26
CA PHE A 65 -46.52 -21.53 31.46
C PHE A 65 -45.24 -20.69 31.53
N THR A 66 -45.43 -19.37 31.57
CA THR A 66 -44.42 -18.34 31.81
C THR A 66 -43.94 -18.38 33.26
N THR A 67 -42.63 -18.48 33.48
CA THR A 67 -41.99 -18.03 34.73
C THR A 67 -41.56 -16.57 34.59
N PRO A 68 -41.69 -15.74 35.65
CA PRO A 68 -41.29 -14.33 35.59
C PRO A 68 -39.77 -14.21 35.50
N PHE A 69 -39.32 -13.30 34.64
CA PHE A 69 -37.92 -12.95 34.41
C PHE A 69 -37.34 -12.26 35.66
N THR A 70 -36.55 -12.98 36.46
CA THR A 70 -35.64 -12.33 37.43
C THR A 70 -34.40 -11.86 36.68
N PRO A 71 -34.11 -10.54 36.62
CA PRO A 71 -32.88 -10.06 35.99
C PRO A 71 -31.67 -10.57 36.77
N ASP A 72 -30.74 -11.21 36.08
CA ASP A 72 -29.41 -11.48 36.61
C ASP A 72 -28.70 -10.13 36.84
N ASN A 73 -28.63 -9.70 38.10
CA ASN A 73 -28.13 -8.38 38.53
C ASN A 73 -26.60 -8.34 38.71
N SER A 74 -25.88 -9.35 38.22
CA SER A 74 -24.44 -9.49 38.43
C SER A 74 -23.58 -8.62 37.49
N SER A 75 -24.11 -8.18 36.34
CA SER A 75 -23.40 -7.35 35.36
C SER A 75 -24.25 -6.20 34.82
N ILE A 76 -23.58 -5.10 34.45
CA ILE A 76 -24.22 -3.99 33.73
C ILE A 76 -24.08 -4.25 32.23
N LYS A 77 -25.21 -4.35 31.52
CA LYS A 77 -25.25 -4.64 30.09
C LYS A 77 -25.24 -3.36 29.29
N LEU A 78 -24.37 -3.27 28.29
CA LEU A 78 -24.41 -2.23 27.27
C LEU A 78 -25.09 -2.80 26.04
N LYS A 79 -26.28 -2.30 25.72
CA LYS A 79 -27.02 -2.72 24.54
C LYS A 79 -27.17 -1.57 23.57
N ILE A 80 -27.18 -1.89 22.29
CA ILE A 80 -27.57 -0.97 21.23
C ILE A 80 -28.90 -1.43 20.64
N ASP A 81 -29.86 -0.50 20.54
CA ASP A 81 -31.15 -0.64 19.87
C ASP A 81 -31.03 0.04 18.51
N ASN A 82 -30.82 -0.78 17.49
CA ASN A 82 -30.69 -0.38 16.11
C ASN A 82 -32.07 -0.29 15.45
N GLN A 83 -32.65 0.91 15.41
CA GLN A 83 -33.96 1.19 14.80
C GLN A 83 -33.84 1.60 13.33
N THR A 84 -32.68 1.39 12.73
CA THR A 84 -32.42 1.64 11.31
C THR A 84 -33.02 0.52 10.47
N THR A 85 -33.51 0.85 9.28
CA THR A 85 -33.99 -0.15 8.32
C THR A 85 -32.79 -0.78 7.62
N ASP A 86 -32.64 -2.10 7.75
CA ASP A 86 -31.66 -2.93 7.03
C ASP A 86 -30.16 -2.64 7.28
N ALA A 87 -29.79 -1.78 8.23
CA ALA A 87 -28.39 -1.62 8.62
C ALA A 87 -27.95 -2.71 9.61
N SER A 88 -26.75 -3.27 9.43
CA SER A 88 -26.15 -4.23 10.36
C SER A 88 -25.10 -3.57 11.25
N ILE A 89 -24.87 -4.14 12.43
CA ILE A 89 -23.81 -3.70 13.34
C ILE A 89 -22.69 -4.74 13.34
N ARG A 90 -21.45 -4.27 13.42
CA ARG A 90 -20.27 -5.13 13.48
C ARG A 90 -19.26 -4.60 14.48
N ILE A 91 -18.75 -5.44 15.37
CA ILE A 91 -17.69 -4.99 16.31
C ILE A 91 -16.42 -4.69 15.51
N ALA A 92 -15.91 -3.47 15.69
CA ALA A 92 -14.76 -2.93 14.97
C ALA A 92 -13.51 -3.04 15.85
N ARG A 93 -12.35 -3.05 15.20
CA ARG A 93 -11.05 -2.94 15.88
C ARG A 93 -10.52 -1.53 15.69
N TRP A 94 -9.73 -1.06 16.64
CA TRP A 94 -9.13 0.27 16.57
C TRP A 94 -7.73 0.34 17.20
N PRO A 95 -6.79 1.12 16.64
CA PRO A 95 -5.46 1.31 17.20
C PRO A 95 -5.49 1.86 18.64
N THR A 96 -5.15 1.01 19.60
CA THR A 96 -5.15 1.31 21.03
C THR A 96 -3.73 1.26 21.61
N LYS A 97 -3.38 2.30 22.38
CA LYS A 97 -2.08 2.39 23.05
C LYS A 97 -2.04 1.42 24.23
N PHE A 98 -1.03 0.55 24.27
CA PHE A 98 -0.78 -0.34 25.40
C PHE A 98 0.57 -0.03 26.05
N LYS A 99 0.63 -0.14 27.38
CA LYS A 99 1.91 -0.11 28.11
C LYS A 99 2.36 -1.56 28.29
N LYS A 100 3.42 -1.98 27.57
CA LYS A 100 4.13 -3.20 27.96
C LYS A 100 4.68 -3.03 29.38
N SER A 101 4.75 -4.12 30.12
CA SER A 101 5.23 -4.24 31.51
C SER A 101 6.40 -3.30 31.86
N ASN A 102 6.51 -2.96 33.15
CA ASN A 102 7.31 -1.90 33.82
C ASN A 102 8.79 -1.71 33.40
N HIS A 103 9.34 -2.53 32.50
CA HIS A 103 10.74 -2.47 32.06
C HIS A 103 10.97 -1.94 30.65
N ILE A 104 9.93 -1.64 29.86
CA ILE A 104 10.08 -1.04 28.52
C ILE A 104 9.40 0.34 28.49
N LYS A 105 10.19 1.42 28.38
CA LYS A 105 9.71 2.81 28.32
C LYS A 105 8.96 3.18 27.02
N GLN A 106 8.88 2.27 26.05
CA GLN A 106 8.23 2.50 24.77
C GLN A 106 6.79 1.99 24.76
N SER A 107 5.84 2.87 24.43
CA SER A 107 4.45 2.49 24.19
C SER A 107 4.29 1.87 22.81
N SER A 108 3.68 0.69 22.73
CA SER A 108 3.27 0.06 21.47
C SER A 108 1.78 0.28 21.21
N TYR A 109 1.38 0.25 19.94
CA TYR A 109 -0.03 0.27 19.53
C TYR A 109 -0.43 -1.12 19.02
N HIS A 110 -1.68 -1.51 19.28
CA HIS A 110 -2.30 -2.75 18.79
C HIS A 110 -3.75 -2.47 18.42
N LEU A 111 -4.36 -3.30 17.60
CA LEU A 111 -5.78 -3.22 17.30
C LEU A 111 -6.59 -3.84 18.45
N SER A 112 -7.58 -3.11 18.98
CA SER A 112 -8.48 -3.57 20.04
C SER A 112 -9.92 -3.14 19.76
N SER A 113 -10.90 -3.97 20.12
CA SER A 113 -12.34 -3.66 20.00
C SER A 113 -12.86 -2.74 21.11
N TYR A 114 -12.04 -2.50 22.13
CA TYR A 114 -12.38 -1.61 23.22
C TYR A 114 -11.15 -0.94 23.81
N ARG A 115 -11.38 0.12 24.59
CA ARG A 115 -10.37 0.80 25.39
C ARG A 115 -10.96 1.16 26.74
N GLY A 116 -10.27 0.86 27.83
CA GLY A 116 -10.74 1.23 29.17
C GLY A 116 -10.46 0.14 30.18
N THR A 117 -11.10 0.25 31.35
CA THR A 117 -10.92 -0.68 32.48
C THR A 117 -12.24 -1.19 33.05
N CYS A 118 -13.37 -0.90 32.40
CA CYS A 118 -14.69 -1.31 32.90
C CYS A 118 -15.21 -2.59 32.24
N PHE A 119 -14.89 -2.87 30.99
CA PHE A 119 -15.51 -4.00 30.28
C PHE A 119 -14.89 -5.35 30.64
N ASN A 120 -15.75 -6.35 30.69
CA ASN A 120 -15.36 -7.75 30.64
C ASN A 120 -14.98 -8.11 29.19
N PRO A 121 -13.71 -8.42 28.88
CA PRO A 121 -13.28 -8.67 27.50
C PRO A 121 -13.99 -9.87 26.85
N ASN A 122 -14.44 -10.84 27.66
CA ASN A 122 -15.12 -12.05 27.18
C ASN A 122 -16.59 -11.78 26.80
N SER A 123 -17.14 -10.65 27.23
CA SER A 123 -18.52 -10.25 26.93
C SER A 123 -18.67 -9.48 25.62
N ILE A 124 -17.54 -9.03 25.04
CA ILE A 124 -17.54 -8.27 23.80
C ILE A 124 -17.83 -9.24 22.66
N PRO A 125 -18.80 -8.95 21.78
CA PRO A 125 -19.10 -9.85 20.68
C PRO A 125 -17.89 -10.09 19.77
N PRO A 126 -17.86 -11.24 19.06
CA PRO A 126 -16.81 -11.51 18.10
C PRO A 126 -16.62 -10.35 17.12
N VAL A 127 -15.37 -9.90 16.99
CA VAL A 127 -15.01 -8.86 16.02
C VAL A 127 -15.38 -9.33 14.62
N MET A 128 -15.83 -8.41 13.77
CA MET A 128 -16.18 -8.67 12.37
C MET A 128 -17.39 -9.57 12.12
N LYS A 129 -18.05 -10.09 13.16
CA LYS A 129 -19.38 -10.69 13.02
C LYS A 129 -20.41 -9.58 12.81
N GLU A 130 -21.21 -9.70 11.76
CA GLU A 130 -22.36 -8.84 11.53
C GLU A 130 -23.57 -9.30 12.34
N PHE A 131 -24.27 -8.33 12.89
CA PHE A 131 -25.45 -8.48 13.69
C PHE A 131 -26.57 -7.67 13.06
N THR A 132 -27.64 -8.34 12.67
CA THR A 132 -28.84 -7.73 12.08
C THR A 132 -29.97 -7.60 13.11
N GLU A 133 -29.76 -8.11 14.33
CA GLU A 133 -30.73 -8.02 15.38
C GLU A 133 -30.94 -6.56 15.80
N ARG A 134 -32.21 -6.20 16.03
CA ARG A 134 -32.58 -4.87 16.53
C ARG A 134 -31.87 -4.53 17.83
N SER A 135 -31.62 -5.51 18.70
CA SER A 135 -30.94 -5.27 19.97
C SER A 135 -29.77 -6.23 20.17
N ILE A 136 -28.57 -5.68 20.28
CA ILE A 136 -27.35 -6.46 20.52
C ILE A 136 -26.66 -5.96 21.79
N THR A 137 -26.02 -6.87 22.53
CA THR A 137 -25.14 -6.50 23.66
C THR A 137 -23.76 -6.18 23.11
N LEU A 138 -23.27 -4.95 23.31
CA LEU A 138 -21.94 -4.51 22.89
C LEU A 138 -20.84 -4.94 23.87
N ALA A 139 -21.13 -4.95 25.17
CA ALA A 139 -20.32 -5.56 26.22
C ALA A 139 -21.10 -5.62 27.54
N GLU A 140 -20.48 -6.24 28.53
CA GLU A 140 -20.90 -6.23 29.93
C GLU A 140 -19.79 -5.65 30.82
N ILE A 141 -20.21 -5.04 31.92
CA ILE A 141 -19.33 -4.58 32.99
C ILE A 141 -19.66 -5.41 34.23
N ASP A 142 -18.69 -6.20 34.68
CA ASP A 142 -18.84 -6.95 35.92
C ASP A 142 -18.94 -5.97 37.11
N GLN A 143 -19.96 -6.16 37.95
CA GLN A 143 -20.07 -5.44 39.20
C GLN A 143 -19.08 -6.03 40.22
N PRO A 144 -18.39 -5.20 41.01
CA PRO A 144 -17.43 -5.69 42.00
C PRO A 144 -18.14 -6.57 43.05
N SER A 145 -17.83 -7.86 43.05
CA SER A 145 -18.40 -8.84 43.98
C SER A 145 -17.52 -8.97 45.24
N GLY A 146 -17.84 -8.22 46.29
CA GLY A 146 -17.42 -8.54 47.67
C GLY A 146 -16.18 -7.82 48.24
N LEU A 147 -16.07 -7.92 49.57
CA LEU A 147 -15.28 -7.16 50.56
C LEU A 147 -13.78 -6.92 50.32
N PHE A 148 -13.15 -7.48 49.27
CA PHE A 148 -11.70 -7.42 49.06
C PHE A 148 -11.24 -6.52 47.89
N GLU A 149 -12.14 -5.93 47.11
CA GLU A 149 -11.77 -4.96 46.05
C GLU A 149 -11.72 -3.49 46.52
N SER A 150 -12.11 -3.23 47.78
CA SER A 150 -12.14 -1.88 48.36
C SER A 150 -10.76 -1.22 48.50
N SER A 151 -9.65 -1.95 48.32
CA SER A 151 -8.29 -1.40 48.49
C SER A 151 -7.56 -1.03 47.21
N ARG A 152 -8.10 -1.33 46.01
CA ARG A 152 -7.45 -0.97 44.73
C ARG A 152 -7.93 0.37 44.16
N THR A 153 -7.74 1.44 44.93
CA THR A 153 -7.81 2.87 44.52
C THR A 153 -9.12 3.34 43.86
N SER A 154 -9.68 4.43 44.38
CA SER A 154 -10.85 5.18 43.92
C SER A 154 -10.75 5.77 42.50
N LYS A 155 -10.40 4.96 41.50
CA LYS A 155 -10.22 5.39 40.11
C LYS A 155 -11.52 5.18 39.36
N THR A 156 -12.04 6.26 38.79
CA THR A 156 -13.14 6.27 37.82
C THR A 156 -12.93 5.17 36.77
N ARG A 157 -13.81 4.16 36.76
CA ARG A 157 -13.85 3.13 35.71
C ARG A 157 -14.59 3.70 34.51
N LEU A 158 -14.05 3.50 33.33
CA LEU A 158 -14.63 3.97 32.08
C LEU A 158 -14.13 3.13 30.92
N GLY A 159 -14.83 3.22 29.81
CA GLY A 159 -14.39 2.59 28.59
C GLY A 159 -15.18 3.00 27.35
N TRP A 160 -14.58 2.65 26.23
CA TRP A 160 -15.06 2.80 24.87
C TRP A 160 -15.17 1.43 24.21
N ILE A 161 -16.28 1.16 23.53
CA ILE A 161 -16.44 0.04 22.61
C ILE A 161 -16.56 0.59 21.20
N TYR A 162 -15.89 -0.06 20.28
CA TYR A 162 -15.73 0.36 18.90
C TYR A 162 -16.55 -0.56 18.00
N PHE A 163 -17.41 0.01 17.16
CA PHE A 163 -18.25 -0.77 16.25
C PHE A 163 -18.59 0.01 14.98
N ASP A 164 -18.91 -0.74 13.95
CA ASP A 164 -19.33 -0.27 12.64
C ASP A 164 -20.84 -0.40 12.53
N LEU A 165 -21.48 0.61 11.98
CA LEU A 165 -22.84 0.53 11.45
C LEU A 165 -22.75 0.46 9.91
N ILE A 166 -23.20 -0.64 9.34
CA ILE A 166 -23.10 -0.93 7.91
C ILE A 166 -24.47 -0.63 7.31
N LYS A 167 -24.55 0.45 6.54
CA LYS A 167 -25.79 0.87 5.88
C LYS A 167 -26.18 -0.12 4.76
N PRO A 168 -27.46 -0.15 4.34
CA PRO A 168 -27.93 -1.02 3.26
C PRO A 168 -27.19 -0.78 1.94
N ASN A 169 -26.78 0.47 1.70
CA ASN A 169 -25.99 0.84 0.53
C ASN A 169 -24.53 0.36 0.60
N GLY A 170 -24.10 -0.35 1.66
CA GLY A 170 -22.73 -0.83 1.91
C GLY A 170 -21.80 0.20 2.54
N TYR A 171 -22.30 1.40 2.84
CA TYR A 171 -21.52 2.45 3.49
C TYR A 171 -21.30 2.14 4.97
N VAL A 172 -20.06 2.23 5.43
CA VAL A 172 -19.71 1.96 6.84
C VAL A 172 -19.55 3.25 7.62
N LEU A 173 -20.37 3.42 8.66
CA LEU A 173 -20.24 4.44 9.68
C LEU A 173 -19.49 3.87 10.87
N HIS A 174 -18.37 4.49 11.23
CA HIS A 174 -17.58 4.10 12.40
C HIS A 174 -18.11 4.81 13.64
N LEU A 175 -18.60 4.04 14.62
CA LEU A 175 -19.19 4.53 15.86
C LEU A 175 -18.48 4.02 17.12
N GLN A 176 -18.56 4.81 18.19
CA GLN A 176 -18.07 4.44 19.51
C GLN A 176 -19.15 4.64 20.57
N ALA A 177 -19.24 3.66 21.48
CA ALA A 177 -20.05 3.73 22.68
C ALA A 177 -19.15 3.97 23.89
N TYR A 178 -19.41 5.06 24.61
CA TYR A 178 -18.72 5.43 25.85
C TYR A 178 -19.57 5.14 27.06
N VAL A 179 -18.93 4.70 28.13
CA VAL A 179 -19.51 4.68 29.48
C VAL A 179 -18.50 5.09 30.53
N LYS A 180 -19.00 5.77 31.56
CA LYS A 180 -18.27 6.16 32.76
C LYS A 180 -19.04 5.73 33.99
N LEU A 181 -18.34 5.10 34.93
CA LEU A 181 -18.90 4.73 36.21
C LEU A 181 -18.59 5.82 37.25
N GLY A 182 -19.54 6.03 38.17
CA GLY A 182 -19.39 6.89 39.32
C GLY A 182 -18.29 6.40 40.28
N ARG A 183 -17.98 7.22 41.30
CA ARG A 183 -16.87 6.97 42.25
C ARG A 183 -16.97 5.64 43.03
N GLY A 184 -18.15 5.02 43.08
CA GLY A 184 -18.37 3.71 43.71
C GLY A 184 -18.23 2.50 42.78
N GLY A 185 -18.05 2.71 41.46
CA GLY A 185 -17.89 1.62 40.49
C GLY A 185 -19.14 0.75 40.26
N THR A 186 -20.29 1.14 40.82
CA THR A 186 -21.56 0.39 40.77
C THR A 186 -22.67 1.11 40.00
N THR A 187 -22.53 2.42 39.75
CA THR A 187 -23.51 3.21 38.99
C THR A 187 -22.88 3.87 37.78
N ILE A 188 -23.63 4.00 36.69
CA ILE A 188 -23.18 4.69 35.48
C ILE A 188 -23.50 6.18 35.63
N SER A 189 -22.47 7.02 35.53
CA SER A 189 -22.59 8.47 35.65
C SER A 189 -22.78 9.15 34.30
N GLU A 190 -22.34 8.51 33.21
CA GLU A 190 -22.32 9.12 31.88
C GLU A 190 -22.27 8.02 30.81
N GLY A 191 -22.95 8.23 29.70
CA GLY A 191 -22.86 7.40 28.51
C GLY A 191 -23.00 8.26 27.26
N LEU A 192 -22.22 7.97 26.22
CA LEU A 192 -22.23 8.74 24.97
C LEU A 192 -22.18 7.79 23.78
N LEU A 193 -22.84 8.21 22.71
CA LEU A 193 -22.82 7.56 21.40
C LEU A 193 -22.38 8.59 20.38
N GLY A 194 -21.43 8.22 19.54
CA GLY A 194 -20.87 9.18 18.60
C GLY A 194 -19.94 8.53 17.60
N ARG A 195 -19.45 9.35 16.68
CA ARG A 195 -18.37 8.99 15.77
C ARG A 195 -17.06 8.78 16.55
N PHE A 196 -16.16 7.98 15.99
CA PHE A 196 -14.85 7.73 16.61
C PHE A 196 -14.07 9.03 16.79
N ASP A 197 -13.58 9.24 18.01
CA ASP A 197 -12.62 10.30 18.30
C ASP A 197 -11.66 9.87 19.42
N LEU A 198 -10.36 10.00 19.16
CA LEU A 198 -9.28 9.73 20.12
C LEU A 198 -8.84 10.99 20.89
N ASP A 199 -9.35 12.18 20.57
CA ASP A 199 -9.12 13.43 21.32
C ASP A 199 -9.83 13.47 22.67
N SER A 200 -10.79 12.56 22.86
CA SER A 200 -11.41 12.26 24.14
C SER A 200 -10.33 11.91 25.19
N SER A 201 -10.05 12.85 26.08
CA SER A 201 -9.22 12.57 27.25
C SER A 201 -9.93 11.54 28.12
N ARG A 202 -9.17 10.84 28.97
CA ARG A 202 -9.71 9.79 29.86
C ARG A 202 -10.90 10.29 30.69
N GLU A 203 -11.00 11.60 30.97
CA GLU A 203 -12.04 12.18 31.83
C GLU A 203 -12.98 13.16 31.12
N ARG A 204 -12.71 13.53 29.86
CA ARG A 204 -13.54 14.42 29.03
C ARG A 204 -13.76 13.76 27.67
N PRO A 205 -14.84 12.98 27.51
CA PRO A 205 -15.23 12.46 26.22
C PRO A 205 -15.69 13.60 25.31
N MET A 206 -15.16 13.65 24.11
CA MET A 206 -15.61 14.49 23.00
C MET A 206 -15.65 13.57 21.77
N PRO A 207 -16.79 12.99 21.40
CA PRO A 207 -16.93 12.38 20.10
C PRO A 207 -16.91 13.48 19.02
N SER A 208 -16.34 13.16 17.86
CA SER A 208 -16.27 14.03 16.67
C SER A 208 -17.65 14.48 16.18
N GLY A 209 -18.68 13.69 16.50
CA GLY A 209 -20.07 14.09 16.42
C GLY A 209 -20.91 13.14 17.28
N LEU A 210 -21.86 13.68 18.04
CA LEU A 210 -22.86 12.86 18.73
C LEU A 210 -23.82 12.29 17.68
N ILE A 211 -24.13 11.01 17.80
CA ILE A 211 -25.11 10.34 16.95
C ILE A 211 -25.98 9.45 17.80
N GLY A 212 -27.28 9.46 17.56
CA GLY A 212 -28.22 8.71 18.39
C GLY A 212 -28.42 9.30 19.79
N SER A 213 -29.08 8.50 20.64
CA SER A 213 -29.33 8.85 22.04
C SER A 213 -28.86 7.74 22.98
N VAL A 214 -28.62 8.10 24.24
CA VAL A 214 -28.20 7.15 25.29
C VAL A 214 -29.17 7.22 26.45
N GLU A 215 -29.74 6.09 26.82
CA GLU A 215 -30.62 5.94 27.97
C GLU A 215 -29.95 5.07 29.04
N ILE A 216 -29.81 5.60 30.24
CA ILE A 216 -29.18 4.91 31.37
C ILE A 216 -30.28 4.42 32.31
N LEU A 217 -30.51 3.11 32.32
CA LEU A 217 -31.55 2.44 33.11
C LEU A 217 -30.90 1.73 34.31
N SER A 218 -30.53 2.53 35.31
CA SER A 218 -29.79 2.07 36.50
C SER A 218 -30.50 0.97 37.29
N SER A 219 -31.84 0.98 37.35
CA SER A 219 -32.64 -0.07 38.02
C SER A 219 -32.58 -1.43 37.33
N LEU A 220 -32.22 -1.45 36.04
CA LEU A 220 -32.13 -2.65 35.20
C LEU A 220 -30.68 -3.04 34.89
N ASN A 221 -29.69 -2.34 35.46
CA ASN A 221 -28.29 -2.48 35.12
C ASN A 221 -28.06 -2.46 33.59
N LEU A 222 -28.68 -1.50 32.90
CA LEU A 222 -28.70 -1.42 31.44
C LEU A 222 -28.34 -0.02 30.95
N VAL A 223 -27.42 0.05 29.97
CA VAL A 223 -27.25 1.23 29.11
C VAL A 223 -27.77 0.89 27.73
N LEU A 224 -28.69 1.70 27.23
CA LEU A 224 -29.28 1.53 25.91
C LEU A 224 -28.83 2.66 24.99
N PHE A 225 -28.02 2.31 24.00
CA PHE A 225 -27.62 3.18 22.89
C PHE A 225 -28.67 3.05 21.79
N LYS A 226 -29.34 4.12 21.39
CA LYS A 226 -30.38 4.08 20.35
C LYS A 226 -29.87 4.76 19.10
N LEU A 227 -30.01 4.08 17.96
CA LEU A 227 -29.77 4.62 16.63
C LEU A 227 -31.08 4.59 15.86
N THR A 228 -31.49 5.73 15.32
CA THR A 228 -32.67 5.83 14.45
C THR A 228 -32.27 6.01 12.99
N GLN A 229 -33.18 5.66 12.08
CA GLN A 229 -32.97 5.81 10.64
C GLN A 229 -32.68 7.27 10.24
N GLU A 230 -33.44 8.23 10.80
CA GLU A 230 -33.29 9.66 10.48
C GLU A 230 -31.90 10.19 10.88
N GLU A 231 -31.38 9.74 12.03
CA GLU A 231 -30.06 10.13 12.53
C GLU A 231 -28.90 9.59 11.69
N ILE A 232 -29.11 8.52 10.89
CA ILE A 232 -28.03 7.90 10.12
C ILE A 232 -28.13 8.17 8.62
N GLU A 233 -29.31 8.44 8.06
CA GLU A 233 -29.53 8.48 6.60
C GLU A 233 -28.62 9.50 5.89
N LYS A 234 -28.49 10.70 6.47
CA LYS A 234 -27.72 11.81 5.89
C LYS A 234 -26.27 11.85 6.34
N GLU A 235 -25.90 11.02 7.31
CA GLU A 235 -24.56 11.04 7.88
C GLU A 235 -23.59 10.30 6.95
N GLU A 236 -22.68 11.03 6.33
CA GLU A 236 -21.47 10.44 5.77
C GLU A 236 -20.38 10.43 6.85
N ASN A 237 -19.51 9.43 6.81
CA ASN A 237 -18.21 9.35 7.47
C ASN A 237 -17.23 10.42 6.90
N THR A 238 -17.73 11.64 6.72
CA THR A 238 -16.95 12.87 6.61
C THR A 238 -16.61 13.28 8.02
N VAL A 239 -15.61 12.64 8.62
CA VAL A 239 -15.00 13.24 9.81
C VAL A 239 -14.17 14.41 9.29
N ASP A 240 -14.83 15.55 9.12
CA ASP A 240 -14.19 16.85 8.93
C ASP A 240 -14.44 17.70 10.18
N ASP A 241 -13.78 17.34 11.28
CA ASP A 241 -13.59 18.29 12.37
C ASP A 241 -12.25 18.95 12.15
N THR A 242 -12.25 20.10 11.50
CA THR A 242 -11.18 21.08 11.72
C THR A 242 -11.32 21.54 13.18
N PRO A 243 -10.43 21.19 14.13
CA PRO A 243 -10.54 21.78 15.45
C PRO A 243 -10.17 23.26 15.35
N LEU A 244 -10.94 24.06 16.09
CA LEU A 244 -10.77 25.48 16.40
C LEU A 244 -9.35 26.01 16.19
N LYS A 245 -9.26 27.17 15.51
CA LYS A 245 -8.06 28.00 15.37
C LYS A 245 -7.06 27.76 16.51
N PRO A 246 -5.78 27.44 16.22
CA PRO A 246 -4.79 27.24 17.26
C PRO A 246 -4.80 28.45 18.21
N PRO A 247 -4.74 28.23 19.53
CA PRO A 247 -4.67 29.32 20.48
C PRO A 247 -3.36 30.06 20.21
N ILE A 248 -3.49 31.21 19.53
CA ILE A 248 -2.48 32.26 19.35
C ILE A 248 -1.20 31.80 18.61
N GLY A 249 -1.10 32.19 17.33
CA GLY A 249 0.15 32.55 16.65
C GLY A 249 1.22 31.49 16.35
N LEU A 250 1.12 30.26 16.89
CA LEU A 250 2.12 29.22 16.66
C LEU A 250 1.80 28.38 15.40
N PRO A 251 2.75 28.22 14.45
CA PRO A 251 2.56 27.36 13.29
C PRO A 251 2.46 25.89 13.74
N THR A 252 1.34 25.25 13.43
CA THR A 252 1.10 23.82 13.66
C THR A 252 1.29 23.04 12.37
N LYS A 253 2.12 21.99 12.40
CA LYS A 253 2.28 21.07 11.27
C LYS A 253 0.96 20.34 10.98
N ARG A 254 0.76 19.94 9.72
CA ARG A 254 -0.45 19.26 9.24
C ARG A 254 -0.08 17.98 8.50
N LEU A 255 -1.01 17.02 8.46
CA LEU A 255 -0.87 15.77 7.70
C LEU A 255 -2.16 15.51 6.93
N SER A 256 -2.06 15.22 5.64
CA SER A 256 -3.17 14.75 4.81
C SER A 256 -3.06 13.24 4.61
N THR A 257 -4.17 12.52 4.78
CA THR A 257 -4.25 11.08 4.49
C THR A 257 -5.09 10.85 3.24
N PHE A 258 -4.68 9.88 2.43
CA PHE A 258 -5.33 9.51 1.17
C PHE A 258 -5.53 8.00 1.13
N SER A 259 -6.73 7.53 0.81
CA SER A 259 -6.99 6.10 0.70
C SER A 259 -7.92 5.72 -0.45
N TYR A 260 -7.74 4.48 -0.90
CA TYR A 260 -8.58 3.79 -1.86
C TYR A 260 -8.64 2.32 -1.46
N VAL A 261 -9.84 1.77 -1.35
CA VAL A 261 -10.02 0.33 -1.09
C VAL A 261 -11.06 -0.17 -2.08
N SER A 262 -10.64 -1.10 -2.95
CA SER A 262 -11.53 -1.88 -3.80
C SER A 262 -11.60 -3.36 -3.39
N HIS A 263 -10.68 -3.81 -2.54
CA HIS A 263 -10.69 -5.18 -2.06
C HIS A 263 -11.82 -5.40 -1.03
N PRO A 264 -12.71 -6.40 -1.22
CA PRO A 264 -13.95 -6.52 -0.46
C PRO A 264 -13.76 -6.96 1.00
N GLN A 265 -12.65 -7.62 1.31
CA GLN A 265 -12.39 -8.15 2.65
C GLN A 265 -11.36 -7.33 3.42
N ILE A 266 -10.98 -6.15 2.93
CA ILE A 266 -9.93 -5.35 3.56
C ILE A 266 -10.50 -4.21 4.37
N ILE A 267 -9.81 -3.94 5.48
CA ILE A 267 -10.02 -2.79 6.35
C ILE A 267 -8.72 -2.00 6.39
N LEU A 268 -8.74 -0.75 5.95
CA LEU A 268 -7.58 0.15 5.96
C LEU A 268 -7.78 1.28 6.96
N SER A 269 -6.84 1.48 7.88
CA SER A 269 -7.01 2.43 8.97
C SER A 269 -5.86 3.39 9.14
N PHE A 270 -6.19 4.65 9.44
CA PHE A 270 -5.22 5.66 9.82
C PHE A 270 -5.40 6.13 11.28
N ARG A 271 -4.33 6.70 11.84
CA ARG A 271 -4.37 7.44 13.10
C ARG A 271 -3.34 8.56 13.07
N VAL A 272 -3.70 9.79 13.45
CA VAL A 272 -2.84 10.96 13.29
C VAL A 272 -2.83 11.84 14.54
N GLY A 273 -1.94 11.53 15.47
CA GLY A 273 -1.79 12.28 16.72
C GLY A 273 -2.79 11.87 17.80
N LYS A 274 -3.47 12.87 18.37
CA LYS A 274 -4.58 12.61 19.29
C LYS A 274 -5.86 12.39 18.49
N ASP A 275 -6.01 13.13 17.40
CA ASP A 275 -6.99 12.92 16.35
C ASP A 275 -6.74 11.53 15.73
N ALA A 276 -7.74 10.67 15.72
CA ALA A 276 -7.63 9.40 15.00
C ALA A 276 -8.82 9.25 14.11
N ARG A 277 -8.55 8.99 12.82
CA ARG A 277 -9.60 8.84 11.84
C ARG A 277 -9.31 7.69 10.92
N TYR A 278 -10.42 7.06 10.60
CA TYR A 278 -10.67 6.22 9.46
C TYR A 278 -10.24 4.75 9.61
N HIS A 279 -11.23 3.88 9.49
CA HIS A 279 -11.13 2.52 8.95
C HIS A 279 -11.84 2.61 7.59
N GLN A 280 -11.38 1.93 6.56
CA GLN A 280 -12.03 1.87 5.26
C GLN A 280 -12.35 0.43 5.01
N HIS A 281 -13.62 0.09 4.96
CA HIS A 281 -14.06 -1.24 4.58
C HIS A 281 -15.09 -1.10 3.48
N GLN A 282 -14.91 -1.85 2.39
CA GLN A 282 -15.91 -1.97 1.34
C GLN A 282 -16.64 -3.30 1.53
N HIS A 283 -17.91 -3.26 1.93
CA HIS A 283 -18.73 -4.47 1.99
C HIS A 283 -19.34 -4.75 0.60
N LEU A 284 -19.20 -5.98 0.10
CA LEU A 284 -19.97 -6.46 -1.05
C LEU A 284 -21.36 -6.87 -0.56
N SER A 285 -22.30 -5.92 -0.48
CA SER A 285 -23.70 -6.35 -0.54
C SER A 285 -24.02 -6.68 -2.01
N PRO A 286 -24.65 -7.82 -2.33
CA PRO A 286 -25.02 -8.18 -3.70
C PRO A 286 -26.01 -7.18 -4.34
N SER A 287 -26.54 -6.22 -3.57
CA SER A 287 -27.40 -5.13 -4.03
C SER A 287 -26.72 -3.75 -4.10
N SER A 288 -25.49 -3.60 -3.60
CA SER A 288 -24.79 -2.31 -3.60
C SER A 288 -23.79 -2.24 -4.77
N ASN A 289 -24.17 -1.54 -5.84
CA ASN A 289 -23.24 -1.02 -6.85
C ASN A 289 -22.37 0.12 -6.28
N LEU A 290 -21.75 -0.09 -5.10
CA LEU A 290 -20.84 0.89 -4.52
C LEU A 290 -19.54 0.86 -5.30
N ILE A 291 -19.36 1.89 -6.12
CA ILE A 291 -18.11 2.08 -6.85
C ILE A 291 -17.06 2.60 -5.86
N PRO A 292 -15.88 1.96 -5.75
CA PRO A 292 -14.80 2.47 -4.92
C PRO A 292 -14.49 3.95 -5.23
N LYS A 293 -14.12 4.71 -4.20
CA LYS A 293 -13.77 6.13 -4.30
C LYS A 293 -12.53 6.47 -3.48
N PHE A 294 -11.78 7.46 -3.95
CA PHE A 294 -10.71 8.08 -3.17
C PHE A 294 -11.28 8.85 -2.00
N ILE A 295 -10.61 8.76 -0.86
CA ILE A 295 -10.96 9.47 0.36
C ILE A 295 -9.73 10.24 0.83
N ARG A 296 -9.94 11.51 1.15
CA ARG A 296 -8.93 12.40 1.71
C ARG A 296 -9.37 12.88 3.08
N SER A 297 -8.46 12.92 4.05
CA SER A 297 -8.67 13.58 5.34
C SER A 297 -7.49 14.47 5.69
N ASP A 298 -7.76 15.69 6.16
CA ASP A 298 -6.72 16.65 6.58
C ASP A 298 -6.69 16.74 8.12
N HIS A 299 -5.50 16.67 8.70
CA HIS A 299 -5.27 16.64 10.14
C HIS A 299 -4.36 17.78 10.59
N THR A 300 -4.66 18.39 11.74
CA THR A 300 -3.82 19.41 12.36
C THR A 300 -3.13 18.84 13.59
N LEU A 301 -1.80 18.89 13.62
CA LEU A 301 -1.02 18.40 14.76
C LEU A 301 -0.85 19.52 15.78
N GLY A 302 -1.45 19.37 16.96
CA GLY A 302 -1.34 20.34 18.06
C GLY A 302 -0.36 19.93 19.16
N GLY A 303 0.22 20.91 19.84
CA GLY A 303 1.03 20.72 21.06
C GLY A 303 2.56 20.71 20.83
N LEU A 304 3.31 20.49 21.91
CA LEU A 304 4.79 20.58 21.91
C LEU A 304 5.49 19.23 21.69
N ASN A 305 4.79 18.12 21.95
CA ASN A 305 5.36 16.77 21.90
C ASN A 305 5.09 16.10 20.56
N SER A 306 6.03 15.28 20.08
CA SER A 306 5.84 14.51 18.86
C SER A 306 4.60 13.59 18.93
N LEU A 307 3.81 13.65 17.87
CA LEU A 307 2.56 12.91 17.68
C LEU A 307 2.75 11.75 16.71
N ARG A 308 1.96 10.68 16.83
CA ARG A 308 2.12 9.46 16.03
C ARG A 308 1.16 9.44 14.85
N ALA A 309 1.69 9.27 13.65
CA ALA A 309 0.93 8.87 12.47
C ALA A 309 1.05 7.34 12.31
N LEU A 310 -0.07 6.61 12.22
CA LEU A 310 -0.11 5.16 12.05
C LEU A 310 -0.96 4.78 10.83
N LEU A 311 -0.55 3.71 10.15
CA LEU A 311 -1.30 3.00 9.12
C LEU A 311 -1.46 1.55 9.55
N TYR A 312 -2.69 1.03 9.47
CA TYR A 312 -3.03 -0.37 9.65
C TYR A 312 -3.80 -0.87 8.43
N ILE A 313 -3.52 -2.09 8.00
CA ILE A 313 -4.35 -2.80 7.01
C ILE A 313 -4.62 -4.19 7.57
N GLN A 314 -5.89 -4.59 7.58
CA GLN A 314 -6.36 -5.82 8.20
C GLN A 314 -7.31 -6.55 7.24
N HIS A 315 -7.27 -7.88 7.26
CA HIS A 315 -8.29 -8.70 6.62
C HIS A 315 -9.51 -8.84 7.52
N SER A 316 -10.72 -8.87 6.96
CA SER A 316 -11.96 -8.99 7.72
C SER A 316 -12.01 -10.24 8.60
N ASN A 317 -11.30 -11.29 8.19
CA ASN A 317 -11.30 -12.58 8.88
C ASN A 317 -10.09 -12.80 9.80
N THR A 318 -9.14 -11.86 9.86
CA THR A 318 -7.94 -12.01 10.71
C THR A 318 -7.99 -11.05 11.89
N ILE A 319 -7.41 -11.49 13.01
CA ILE A 319 -7.27 -10.67 14.23
C ILE A 319 -6.09 -9.70 14.06
N GLU A 320 -4.95 -10.20 13.59
CA GLU A 320 -3.74 -9.37 13.43
C GLU A 320 -3.79 -8.56 12.13
N PRO A 321 -3.27 -7.32 12.14
CA PRO A 321 -3.13 -6.53 10.93
C PRO A 321 -2.11 -7.17 9.99
N ILE A 322 -2.46 -7.21 8.71
CA ILE A 322 -1.55 -7.57 7.61
C ILE A 322 -0.38 -6.58 7.57
N LEU A 323 -0.69 -5.28 7.69
CA LEU A 323 0.30 -4.21 7.64
C LEU A 323 0.14 -3.29 8.84
N HIS A 324 1.25 -2.94 9.48
CA HIS A 324 1.34 -1.89 10.48
C HIS A 324 2.57 -1.03 10.22
N ARG A 325 2.37 0.28 10.17
CA ARG A 325 3.37 1.29 9.80
C ARG A 325 3.17 2.57 10.62
N SER A 326 4.27 3.24 10.99
CA SER A 326 4.24 4.38 11.91
C SER A 326 5.32 5.45 11.65
N ALA A 327 4.96 6.71 11.90
CA ALA A 327 5.87 7.85 11.97
C ALA A 327 5.60 8.67 13.25
N SER A 328 6.61 9.34 13.79
CA SER A 328 6.43 10.35 14.84
C SER A 328 6.73 11.73 14.27
N ILE A 329 5.81 12.67 14.43
CA ILE A 329 5.88 13.99 13.82
C ILE A 329 5.90 15.03 14.93
N ASN A 330 6.94 15.87 14.99
CA ASN A 330 6.94 17.02 15.88
C ASN A 330 5.99 18.11 15.34
N PRO A 331 4.97 18.56 16.09
CA PRO A 331 4.01 19.54 15.59
C PRO A 331 4.58 20.92 15.27
N LEU A 332 5.69 21.32 15.92
CA LEU A 332 6.31 22.64 15.74
C LEU A 332 7.41 22.62 14.69
N SER A 333 8.38 21.70 14.82
CA SER A 333 9.50 21.62 13.89
C SER A 333 9.14 20.89 12.60
N GLY A 334 8.05 20.12 12.58
CA GLY A 334 7.71 19.21 11.49
C GLY A 334 8.65 18.01 11.38
N LEU A 335 9.62 17.87 12.31
CA LEU A 335 10.60 16.79 12.25
C LEU A 335 9.91 15.43 12.35
N VAL A 336 10.08 14.60 11.33
CA VAL A 336 9.64 13.22 11.33
C VAL A 336 10.77 12.34 11.87
N THR A 337 10.49 11.61 12.95
CA THR A 337 11.41 10.63 13.51
C THR A 337 10.86 9.22 13.33
N GLU A 338 11.81 8.28 13.20
CA GLU A 338 11.53 6.85 13.07
C GLU A 338 10.71 6.40 14.29
N GLY A 339 9.45 6.07 14.05
CA GLY A 339 8.49 5.76 15.09
C GLY A 339 8.87 4.53 15.90
N ASP A 340 8.34 3.37 15.52
CA ASP A 340 8.81 2.07 15.97
C ASP A 340 9.97 1.65 15.03
N LYS A 341 11.08 1.12 15.55
CA LYS A 341 12.22 0.70 14.73
C LYS A 341 11.87 -0.39 13.72
N ILE A 342 10.77 -1.13 13.93
CA ILE A 342 10.34 -2.25 13.08
C ILE A 342 9.25 -1.81 12.07
N HIS A 343 8.42 -0.82 12.42
CA HIS A 343 7.25 -0.42 11.64
C HIS A 343 7.36 1.04 11.17
N ARG A 344 8.34 1.37 10.32
CA ARG A 344 8.68 2.75 9.93
C ARG A 344 7.89 3.24 8.71
N LEU A 345 7.51 4.52 8.74
CA LEU A 345 7.04 5.35 7.60
C LEU A 345 8.01 6.51 7.34
N ALA A 346 9.30 6.28 7.54
CA ALA A 346 10.30 7.36 7.57
C ALA A 346 11.13 7.47 6.28
N SER A 347 10.89 6.62 5.29
CA SER A 347 11.64 6.59 4.03
C SER A 347 10.76 6.14 2.86
N THR A 348 10.83 6.83 1.73
CA THR A 348 10.15 6.40 0.48
C THR A 348 10.68 5.05 -0.01
N ALA A 349 11.96 4.77 0.20
CA ALA A 349 12.56 3.48 -0.16
C ALA A 349 12.02 2.32 0.69
N ASP A 350 11.55 2.59 1.91
CA ASP A 350 11.04 1.57 2.85
C ASP A 350 9.54 1.29 2.65
N THR A 351 8.84 2.08 1.82
CA THR A 351 7.40 1.95 1.55
C THR A 351 7.12 1.11 0.30
N LYS A 352 7.87 0.01 0.12
CA LYS A 352 7.63 -0.98 -0.94
C LYS A 352 6.22 -1.56 -0.81
N SER A 353 5.60 -1.83 -1.95
CA SER A 353 4.28 -2.42 -2.02
C SER A 353 4.27 -3.85 -1.47
N VAL A 354 3.11 -4.32 -1.04
CA VAL A 354 2.93 -5.66 -0.45
C VAL A 354 1.91 -6.42 -1.28
N PHE A 355 2.25 -7.65 -1.64
CA PHE A 355 1.41 -8.52 -2.44
C PHE A 355 1.20 -9.85 -1.71
N LEU A 356 -0.05 -10.23 -1.51
CA LEU A 356 -0.48 -11.47 -0.86
C LEU A 356 -1.45 -12.20 -1.79
N PRO A 357 -0.94 -12.97 -2.78
CA PRO A 357 -1.78 -13.68 -3.75
C PRO A 357 -2.79 -14.63 -3.11
N GLU A 358 -2.44 -15.23 -1.99
CA GLU A 358 -3.31 -16.12 -1.21
C GLU A 358 -4.54 -15.41 -0.63
N LEU A 359 -4.48 -14.09 -0.51
CA LEU A 359 -5.60 -13.24 -0.11
C LEU A 359 -6.14 -12.42 -1.29
N ASP A 360 -5.68 -12.66 -2.52
CA ASP A 360 -5.94 -11.81 -3.69
C ASP A 360 -5.71 -10.31 -3.41
N LEU A 361 -4.62 -9.97 -2.71
CA LEU A 361 -4.42 -8.62 -2.19
C LEU A 361 -3.15 -7.95 -2.74
N SER A 362 -3.31 -6.73 -3.23
CA SER A 362 -2.21 -5.78 -3.45
C SER A 362 -2.38 -4.54 -2.58
N ILE A 363 -1.28 -4.09 -1.97
CA ILE A 363 -1.22 -2.90 -1.12
C ILE A 363 -0.11 -1.98 -1.63
N SER A 364 -0.47 -0.74 -1.98
CA SER A 364 0.49 0.34 -2.25
C SER A 364 0.33 1.46 -1.24
N TYR A 365 1.41 1.89 -0.59
CA TYR A 365 1.37 2.95 0.41
C TYR A 365 2.64 3.81 0.36
N GLY A 366 2.58 4.99 0.96
CA GLY A 366 3.70 5.90 1.05
C GLY A 366 3.48 7.00 2.09
N PHE A 367 4.57 7.64 2.49
CA PHE A 367 4.56 8.79 3.39
C PHE A 367 5.48 9.87 2.82
N HIS A 368 5.01 11.11 2.81
CA HIS A 368 5.79 12.27 2.41
C HIS A 368 5.98 13.23 3.59
N ASP A 369 7.24 13.47 3.92
CA ASP A 369 7.65 14.55 4.79
C ASP A 369 7.86 15.85 4.00
N SER A 370 6.93 16.80 4.14
CA SER A 370 7.10 18.14 3.59
C SER A 370 7.85 19.10 4.53
N ARG A 371 8.47 20.13 3.95
CA ARG A 371 9.14 21.22 4.68
C ARG A 371 8.24 21.97 5.68
N MET A 372 8.83 22.61 6.69
CA MET A 372 8.13 23.48 7.66
C MET A 372 7.10 24.40 6.97
N GLY A 373 5.85 24.37 7.44
CA GLY A 373 4.74 25.15 6.88
C GLY A 373 3.89 24.46 5.79
N LYS A 374 4.42 23.46 5.07
CA LYS A 374 3.62 22.61 4.15
C LYS A 374 2.99 21.42 4.90
N ARG A 375 1.96 20.79 4.32
CA ARG A 375 1.31 19.60 4.91
C ARG A 375 2.12 18.35 4.57
N HIS A 376 2.39 17.46 5.52
CA HIS A 376 2.86 16.10 5.20
C HIS A 376 1.73 15.36 4.47
N SER A 377 2.04 14.27 3.78
CA SER A 377 1.00 13.37 3.25
C SER A 377 1.30 11.91 3.55
N MET A 378 0.25 11.10 3.62
CA MET A 378 0.31 9.64 3.74
C MET A 378 -0.76 9.05 2.84
N TYR A 379 -0.40 8.14 1.95
CA TYR A 379 -1.36 7.43 1.12
C TYR A 379 -1.30 5.93 1.37
N ALA A 380 -2.43 5.25 1.21
CA ALA A 380 -2.50 3.79 1.19
C ALA A 380 -3.68 3.30 0.36
N TYR A 381 -3.42 2.39 -0.57
CA TYR A 381 -4.40 1.78 -1.46
C TYR A 381 -4.39 0.27 -1.25
N ALA A 382 -5.57 -0.35 -1.23
CA ALA A 382 -5.74 -1.80 -1.12
C ALA A 382 -6.73 -2.32 -2.16
N THR A 383 -6.26 -3.17 -3.07
CA THR A 383 -7.03 -3.66 -4.22
C THR A 383 -6.90 -5.18 -4.34
N PRO A 384 -7.71 -5.82 -5.20
CA PRO A 384 -7.39 -7.14 -5.73
C PRO A 384 -5.98 -7.24 -6.31
N ASN A 385 -5.44 -8.45 -6.43
CA ASN A 385 -4.16 -8.68 -7.08
C ASN A 385 -4.35 -8.75 -8.62
N TYR A 386 -3.79 -7.80 -9.34
CA TYR A 386 -3.90 -7.74 -10.80
C TYR A 386 -2.67 -8.32 -11.53
N SER A 387 -1.92 -9.22 -10.90
CA SER A 387 -0.78 -9.83 -11.58
C SER A 387 -1.20 -10.63 -12.82
N HIS A 388 -2.40 -11.22 -12.87
CA HIS A 388 -2.90 -12.05 -13.99
C HIS A 388 -4.10 -11.45 -14.74
N TRP A 389 -4.27 -10.12 -14.73
CA TRP A 389 -5.55 -9.53 -15.13
C TRP A 389 -5.97 -9.82 -16.58
N LEU A 390 -5.05 -9.92 -17.55
CA LEU A 390 -5.41 -10.23 -18.94
C LEU A 390 -5.80 -11.70 -19.07
N GLY A 391 -5.07 -12.58 -18.39
CA GLY A 391 -5.43 -13.99 -18.25
C GLY A 391 -6.82 -14.18 -17.65
N ASP A 392 -7.14 -13.45 -16.58
CA ASP A 392 -8.44 -13.51 -15.91
C ASP A 392 -9.58 -13.06 -16.83
N LEU A 393 -9.36 -12.01 -17.64
CA LEU A 393 -10.34 -11.56 -18.64
C LEU A 393 -10.59 -12.63 -19.70
N ILE A 394 -9.54 -13.27 -20.22
CA ILE A 394 -9.64 -14.34 -21.22
C ILE A 394 -10.38 -15.55 -20.62
N ASP A 395 -10.07 -15.92 -19.38
CA ASP A 395 -10.72 -17.05 -18.70
C ASP A 395 -12.19 -16.79 -18.39
N GLN A 396 -12.56 -15.54 -18.15
CA GLN A 396 -13.95 -15.13 -17.99
C GLN A 396 -14.70 -15.08 -19.33
N ASP A 397 -14.07 -14.63 -20.42
CA ASP A 397 -14.68 -14.52 -21.74
C ASP A 397 -13.65 -14.71 -22.88
N GLN A 398 -13.75 -15.84 -23.58
CA GLN A 398 -12.81 -16.19 -24.66
C GLN A 398 -12.83 -15.20 -25.84
N ARG A 399 -13.86 -14.35 -25.98
CA ARG A 399 -13.90 -13.30 -27.02
C ARG A 399 -12.76 -12.30 -26.88
N TRP A 400 -12.13 -12.20 -25.71
CA TRP A 400 -10.89 -11.42 -25.54
C TRP A 400 -9.75 -11.87 -26.45
N LEU A 401 -9.73 -13.13 -26.90
CA LEU A 401 -8.73 -13.62 -27.85
C LEU A 401 -8.85 -12.95 -29.24
N ASP A 402 -10.07 -12.55 -29.63
CA ASP A 402 -10.31 -11.87 -30.91
C ASP A 402 -10.10 -10.35 -30.83
N VAL A 403 -9.95 -9.80 -29.61
CA VAL A 403 -9.70 -8.37 -29.39
C VAL A 403 -8.28 -8.05 -29.84
N ARG A 404 -8.13 -6.98 -30.64
CA ARG A 404 -6.81 -6.43 -30.98
C ARG A 404 -6.14 -5.85 -29.75
N PHE A 405 -4.84 -6.11 -29.58
CA PHE A 405 -4.09 -5.63 -28.43
C PHE A 405 -4.15 -4.09 -28.28
N SER A 406 -4.22 -3.35 -29.38
CA SER A 406 -4.36 -1.89 -29.41
C SER A 406 -5.68 -1.36 -28.85
N LYS A 407 -6.69 -2.21 -28.64
CA LYS A 407 -7.93 -1.82 -27.93
C LYS A 407 -7.78 -1.79 -26.42
N LEU A 408 -6.69 -2.35 -25.88
CA LEU A 408 -6.41 -2.27 -24.46
C LEU A 408 -6.06 -0.83 -24.05
N VAL A 409 -6.36 -0.53 -22.80
CA VAL A 409 -5.81 0.60 -22.06
C VAL A 409 -4.84 0.00 -21.06
N LEU A 410 -3.57 0.39 -21.11
CA LEU A 410 -2.55 -0.15 -20.23
C LEU A 410 -2.15 0.88 -19.18
N GLN A 411 -2.00 0.44 -17.93
CA GLN A 411 -1.18 1.19 -16.98
C GLN A 411 0.28 1.15 -17.44
N GLY A 412 0.89 2.33 -17.46
CA GLY A 412 2.28 2.53 -17.78
C GLY A 412 3.11 3.01 -16.60
N SER A 413 4.35 2.54 -16.51
CA SER A 413 5.34 3.00 -15.54
C SER A 413 6.24 4.08 -16.15
N HIS A 414 6.19 5.31 -15.63
CA HIS A 414 7.08 6.40 -16.04
C HIS A 414 8.49 6.18 -15.49
N ASP A 415 9.51 6.35 -16.34
CA ASP A 415 10.93 6.19 -15.94
C ASP A 415 11.16 4.90 -15.14
N SER A 416 10.73 3.77 -15.71
CA SER A 416 10.39 2.57 -14.93
C SER A 416 11.54 1.96 -14.12
N GLY A 417 12.79 2.28 -14.47
CA GLY A 417 14.00 1.80 -13.79
C GLY A 417 14.47 2.70 -12.65
N MET A 418 13.76 3.78 -12.32
CA MET A 418 14.17 4.76 -11.30
C MET A 418 13.58 4.44 -9.92
N PHE A 419 14.10 3.40 -9.26
CA PHE A 419 13.69 2.97 -7.91
C PHE A 419 14.86 2.53 -7.01
N THR A 420 16.10 2.64 -7.50
CA THR A 420 17.31 2.14 -6.84
C THR A 420 17.98 3.21 -5.98
N SER A 421 18.91 2.78 -5.13
CA SER A 421 19.96 3.67 -4.62
C SER A 421 20.82 4.21 -5.77
N LEU A 422 21.58 5.27 -5.54
CA LEU A 422 22.46 5.82 -6.57
C LEU A 422 23.57 4.85 -6.92
N HIS A 423 23.89 4.79 -8.21
CA HIS A 423 25.01 3.99 -8.70
C HIS A 423 26.33 4.45 -8.04
N PRO A 424 27.16 3.54 -7.47
CA PRO A 424 28.39 3.91 -6.77
C PRO A 424 29.37 4.72 -7.63
N GLY A 425 29.45 4.44 -8.93
CA GLY A 425 30.26 5.22 -9.86
C GLY A 425 29.77 6.66 -10.03
N PHE A 426 28.45 6.87 -9.99
CA PHE A 426 27.86 8.20 -10.00
C PHE A 426 28.10 8.92 -8.66
N VAL A 427 27.94 8.24 -7.53
CA VAL A 427 28.27 8.77 -6.19
C VAL A 427 29.74 9.18 -6.10
N LYS A 428 30.64 8.35 -6.62
CA LYS A 428 32.07 8.64 -6.71
C LYS A 428 32.32 9.85 -7.59
N MET A 429 31.65 9.96 -8.73
CA MET A 429 31.74 11.13 -9.61
C MET A 429 31.33 12.40 -8.85
N ILE A 430 30.10 12.49 -8.34
CA ILE A 430 29.59 13.68 -7.64
C ILE A 430 30.37 14.03 -6.36
N THR A 431 30.91 13.04 -5.64
CA THR A 431 31.73 13.27 -4.43
C THR A 431 33.16 13.70 -4.78
N LYS A 432 33.76 13.09 -5.81
CA LYS A 432 35.07 13.50 -6.34
C LYS A 432 35.00 14.80 -7.14
N MET A 433 33.80 15.24 -7.53
CA MET A 433 33.54 16.53 -8.15
C MET A 433 33.75 17.74 -7.20
N LYS A 434 34.74 17.68 -6.30
CA LYS A 434 35.70 18.78 -6.09
C LYS A 434 36.50 19.04 -7.39
N LEU A 435 35.77 19.29 -8.47
CA LEU A 435 36.21 19.34 -9.86
C LEU A 435 37.43 20.26 -10.04
N ASP A 436 38.47 19.75 -10.70
CA ASP A 436 39.32 20.62 -11.52
C ASP A 436 38.42 21.39 -12.50
N SER A 437 38.75 22.66 -12.72
CA SER A 437 37.92 23.61 -13.46
C SER A 437 37.44 23.10 -14.83
N ASP A 438 38.18 22.18 -15.45
CA ASP A 438 37.92 21.72 -16.81
C ASP A 438 36.71 20.79 -16.94
N ILE A 439 36.56 19.81 -16.04
CA ILE A 439 35.37 18.94 -16.06
C ILE A 439 34.15 19.76 -15.59
N GLY A 440 34.32 20.69 -14.67
CA GLY A 440 33.22 21.53 -14.18
C GLY A 440 32.67 22.45 -15.26
N ASN A 441 33.56 23.09 -16.02
CA ASN A 441 33.19 23.89 -17.19
C ASN A 441 32.59 23.02 -18.28
N PHE A 442 33.11 21.82 -18.53
CA PHE A 442 32.53 20.88 -19.49
C PHE A 442 31.08 20.50 -19.17
N LEU A 443 30.74 20.23 -17.89
CA LEU A 443 29.36 19.95 -17.48
C LEU A 443 28.44 21.16 -17.68
N ILE A 444 28.94 22.37 -17.40
CA ILE A 444 28.20 23.63 -17.59
C ILE A 444 27.95 23.88 -19.08
N ASP A 445 28.99 23.73 -19.91
CA ASP A 445 28.94 23.93 -21.36
C ASP A 445 28.00 22.93 -22.06
N HIS A 446 27.79 21.75 -21.46
CA HIS A 446 26.83 20.74 -21.92
C HIS A 446 25.46 20.83 -21.22
N GLY A 447 25.17 21.95 -20.53
CA GLY A 447 23.85 22.25 -19.99
C GLY A 447 23.49 21.51 -18.69
N ILE A 448 24.44 20.83 -18.04
CA ILE A 448 24.21 20.01 -16.83
C ILE A 448 24.29 20.88 -15.57
N SER A 449 23.55 21.99 -15.56
CA SER A 449 23.54 22.98 -14.47
C SER A 449 23.02 22.39 -13.16
N PHE A 450 22.19 21.34 -13.23
CA PHE A 450 21.65 20.60 -12.08
C PHE A 450 22.76 20.07 -11.16
N VAL A 451 23.80 19.42 -11.72
CA VAL A 451 24.91 18.85 -10.93
C VAL A 451 25.73 19.96 -10.25
N HIS A 452 25.90 21.10 -10.91
CA HIS A 452 26.59 22.26 -10.34
C HIS A 452 25.80 22.91 -9.20
N ILE A 453 24.49 23.13 -9.38
CA ILE A 453 23.61 23.71 -8.34
C ILE A 453 23.56 22.78 -7.12
N LEU A 454 23.41 21.47 -7.36
CA LEU A 454 23.38 20.47 -6.31
C LEU A 454 24.69 20.44 -5.53
N THR A 455 25.84 20.31 -6.19
CA THR A 455 27.15 20.32 -5.52
C THR A 455 27.42 21.59 -4.72
N LYS A 456 26.93 22.76 -5.17
CA LYS A 456 27.03 24.03 -4.43
C LYS A 456 26.17 24.02 -3.16
N LEU A 457 24.91 23.57 -3.24
CA LEU A 457 24.01 23.48 -2.09
C LEU A 457 24.53 22.50 -1.02
N LEU A 458 25.13 21.39 -1.42
CA LEU A 458 25.73 20.41 -0.50
C LEU A 458 26.83 21.00 0.37
N LYS A 459 27.76 21.76 -0.24
CA LYS A 459 28.86 22.41 0.49
C LYS A 459 28.33 23.38 1.55
N THR A 460 27.17 23.99 1.28
CA THR A 460 26.55 24.97 2.18
C THR A 460 25.79 24.31 3.34
N PHE A 461 25.19 23.12 3.15
CA PHE A 461 24.20 22.58 4.10
C PHE A 461 24.53 21.20 4.71
N ASN A 462 25.68 20.59 4.42
CA ASN A 462 26.11 19.28 4.97
C ASN A 462 25.03 18.18 4.84
N ILE A 463 24.50 18.04 3.63
CA ILE A 463 23.36 17.16 3.29
C ILE A 463 23.87 15.80 2.78
N ASP A 464 23.10 14.74 3.03
CA ASP A 464 23.24 13.47 2.33
C ASP A 464 22.80 13.61 0.86
N LEU A 465 23.79 13.74 -0.02
CA LEU A 465 23.63 13.92 -1.46
C LEU A 465 22.85 12.77 -2.11
N GLU A 466 23.09 11.54 -1.66
CA GLU A 466 22.43 10.38 -2.24
C GLU A 466 20.93 10.46 -2.02
N LEU A 467 20.53 10.76 -0.78
CA LEU A 467 19.13 10.89 -0.42
C LEU A 467 18.43 12.01 -1.19
N ALA A 468 19.07 13.18 -1.30
CA ALA A 468 18.49 14.33 -1.99
C ALA A 468 18.22 14.04 -3.47
N ILE A 469 19.16 13.38 -4.18
CA ILE A 469 18.96 13.00 -5.59
C ILE A 469 17.90 11.92 -5.71
N CYS A 470 17.96 10.86 -4.90
CA CYS A 470 16.97 9.79 -4.95
C CYS A 470 15.54 10.32 -4.75
N ASN A 471 15.34 11.31 -3.88
CA ASN A 471 14.02 11.87 -3.59
C ASN A 471 13.37 12.64 -4.75
N ILE A 472 14.17 13.11 -5.71
CA ILE A 472 13.69 13.83 -6.91
C ILE A 472 13.79 13.00 -8.18
N ALA A 473 14.73 12.04 -8.25
CA ALA A 473 14.99 11.24 -9.45
C ALA A 473 14.25 9.90 -9.46
N ASN A 474 13.93 9.31 -8.30
CA ASN A 474 13.23 8.02 -8.25
C ASN A 474 11.73 8.21 -8.48
N THR A 475 11.28 7.91 -9.70
CA THR A 475 9.88 7.95 -10.13
C THR A 475 9.11 6.69 -9.77
N GLN A 476 9.81 5.61 -9.42
CA GLN A 476 9.23 4.35 -8.98
C GLN A 476 9.77 3.95 -7.62
N LYS A 477 9.04 3.06 -6.94
CA LYS A 477 9.46 2.51 -5.64
C LYS A 477 9.62 1.00 -5.69
N ASP A 478 8.93 0.30 -6.57
CA ASP A 478 8.96 -1.16 -6.64
C ASP A 478 9.86 -1.63 -7.79
N VAL A 479 10.40 -2.84 -7.67
CA VAL A 479 11.19 -3.47 -8.74
C VAL A 479 10.29 -3.79 -9.95
N ILE A 480 10.86 -4.06 -11.13
CA ILE A 480 10.08 -4.29 -12.36
C ILE A 480 9.08 -5.44 -12.17
N PHE A 481 9.47 -6.52 -11.51
CA PHE A 481 8.60 -7.64 -11.21
C PHE A 481 7.36 -7.21 -10.39
N ASP A 482 7.54 -6.36 -9.37
CA ASP A 482 6.45 -5.90 -8.53
C ASP A 482 5.60 -4.81 -9.22
N GLN A 483 6.19 -3.99 -10.09
CA GLN A 483 5.43 -3.11 -10.99
C GLN A 483 4.50 -3.92 -11.91
N LEU A 484 4.96 -5.08 -12.42
CA LEU A 484 4.13 -6.02 -13.18
C LEU A 484 3.04 -6.67 -12.30
N ARG A 485 3.33 -7.00 -11.04
CA ARG A 485 2.32 -7.50 -10.09
C ARG A 485 1.24 -6.49 -9.77
N HIS A 486 1.54 -5.19 -9.83
CA HIS A 486 0.50 -4.16 -9.73
C HIS A 486 -0.50 -4.19 -10.90
N GLY A 487 -0.09 -4.76 -12.04
CA GLY A 487 -0.85 -4.85 -13.28
C GLY A 487 -0.32 -3.97 -14.41
N THR A 488 0.79 -3.25 -14.19
CA THR A 488 1.50 -2.49 -15.23
C THR A 488 1.86 -3.40 -16.39
N ARG A 489 1.62 -2.95 -17.62
CA ARG A 489 2.00 -3.69 -18.85
C ARG A 489 2.73 -2.82 -19.87
N PHE A 490 2.93 -1.54 -19.60
CA PHE A 490 3.71 -0.64 -20.43
C PHE A 490 4.85 -0.01 -19.61
N PHE A 491 6.07 -0.03 -20.14
CA PHE A 491 7.25 0.50 -19.44
C PHE A 491 7.92 1.56 -20.31
N ASP A 492 7.98 2.79 -19.80
CA ASP A 492 8.88 3.84 -20.31
C ASP A 492 10.28 3.55 -19.78
N PHE A 493 11.06 2.77 -20.54
CA PHE A 493 12.41 2.38 -20.15
C PHE A 493 13.46 3.11 -20.99
N ARG A 494 14.48 3.67 -20.34
CA ARG A 494 15.48 4.52 -21.02
C ARG A 494 16.88 3.90 -20.91
N PRO A 495 17.19 2.82 -21.66
CA PRO A 495 18.43 2.09 -21.49
C PRO A 495 19.62 2.87 -22.06
N GLY A 496 20.63 3.15 -21.23
CA GLY A 496 21.81 3.90 -21.63
C GLY A 496 23.07 3.48 -20.90
N TYR A 497 24.22 3.76 -21.51
CA TYR A 497 25.49 3.72 -20.80
C TYR A 497 25.52 4.82 -19.74
N CYS A 498 26.03 4.48 -18.57
CA CYS A 498 26.15 5.41 -17.45
C CYS A 498 26.98 6.63 -17.84
N PHE A 499 26.43 7.82 -17.56
CA PHE A 499 27.10 9.10 -17.86
C PHE A 499 28.55 9.17 -17.35
N HIS A 500 28.79 8.69 -16.12
CA HIS A 500 30.10 8.73 -15.49
C HIS A 500 31.13 7.80 -16.16
N ASP A 501 30.69 6.67 -16.72
CA ASP A 501 31.57 5.77 -17.48
C ASP A 501 31.90 6.41 -18.83
N CYS A 502 30.88 6.94 -19.52
CA CYS A 502 31.07 7.65 -20.79
C CYS A 502 32.04 8.82 -20.65
N LEU A 503 31.94 9.59 -19.55
CA LEU A 503 32.82 10.73 -19.26
C LEU A 503 34.29 10.32 -19.08
N ASN A 504 34.53 9.09 -18.62
CA ASN A 504 35.86 8.52 -18.44
C ASN A 504 36.37 7.79 -19.70
N GLY A 505 35.64 7.84 -20.82
CA GLY A 505 36.01 7.14 -22.05
C GLY A 505 35.67 5.65 -22.05
N GLU A 506 34.77 5.22 -21.16
CA GLU A 506 34.36 3.82 -21.03
C GLU A 506 32.91 3.63 -21.48
N ARG A 507 32.57 2.39 -21.87
CA ARG A 507 31.18 1.94 -22.06
C ARG A 507 30.91 0.82 -21.07
N GLY A 508 30.43 1.20 -19.89
CA GLY A 508 30.07 0.27 -18.83
C GLY A 508 28.78 -0.51 -19.14
N ARG A 509 28.12 -1.00 -18.10
CA ARG A 509 26.84 -1.71 -18.23
C ARG A 509 25.69 -0.75 -18.57
N ILE A 510 24.69 -1.27 -19.27
CA ILE A 510 23.49 -0.52 -19.65
C ILE A 510 22.53 -0.46 -18.46
N HIS A 511 22.18 0.75 -18.07
CA HIS A 511 21.21 1.02 -17.01
C HIS A 511 20.11 1.93 -17.53
N HIS A 512 18.96 1.93 -16.88
CA HIS A 512 17.99 3.01 -17.04
C HIS A 512 18.67 4.36 -16.75
N GLN A 513 18.43 5.38 -17.57
CA GLN A 513 18.97 6.72 -17.36
C GLN A 513 17.83 7.73 -17.20
N HIS A 514 17.89 8.48 -16.11
CA HIS A 514 17.12 9.70 -15.93
C HIS A 514 18.08 10.90 -15.98
N ALA A 515 18.19 11.50 -17.17
CA ALA A 515 19.26 12.43 -17.51
C ALA A 515 20.67 11.85 -17.27
N CYS A 516 21.43 12.35 -16.29
CA CYS A 516 22.73 11.79 -15.90
C CYS A 516 22.65 10.71 -14.81
N VAL A 517 21.49 10.53 -14.17
CA VAL A 517 21.33 9.68 -13.00
C VAL A 517 21.05 8.25 -13.47
N PRO A 518 21.95 7.28 -13.21
CA PRO A 518 21.70 5.89 -13.55
C PRO A 518 20.76 5.25 -12.52
N GLY A 519 19.73 4.56 -13.02
CA GLY A 519 18.81 3.72 -12.26
C GLY A 519 19.16 2.24 -12.39
N TYR A 520 18.13 1.41 -12.55
CA TYR A 520 18.26 -0.05 -12.57
C TYR A 520 18.93 -0.62 -13.83
N GLU A 521 19.65 -1.74 -13.67
CA GLU A 521 20.36 -2.42 -14.76
C GLU A 521 19.39 -3.03 -15.77
N TYR A 522 19.66 -2.84 -17.08
CA TYR A 522 18.75 -3.27 -18.14
C TYR A 522 18.60 -4.79 -18.21
N VAL A 523 19.69 -5.55 -18.10
CA VAL A 523 19.66 -7.02 -18.08
C VAL A 523 18.78 -7.52 -16.92
N LYS A 524 18.87 -6.91 -15.74
CA LYS A 524 18.03 -7.27 -14.59
C LYS A 524 16.56 -6.93 -14.79
N ALA A 525 16.24 -5.79 -15.40
CA ALA A 525 14.87 -5.46 -15.78
C ALA A 525 14.27 -6.49 -16.75
N LEU A 526 15.06 -6.98 -17.71
CA LEU A 526 14.66 -8.02 -18.65
C LEU A 526 14.49 -9.38 -17.96
N GLU A 527 15.41 -9.77 -17.07
CA GLU A 527 15.29 -11.00 -16.27
C GLU A 527 13.99 -11.02 -15.45
N GLU A 528 13.65 -9.92 -14.78
CA GLU A 528 12.41 -9.79 -14.02
C GLU A 528 11.17 -9.87 -14.91
N THR A 529 11.20 -9.24 -16.09
CA THR A 529 10.10 -9.27 -17.07
C THR A 529 9.87 -10.67 -17.61
N PHE A 530 10.95 -11.38 -17.98
CA PHE A 530 10.86 -12.76 -18.44
C PHE A 530 10.36 -13.70 -17.33
N SER A 531 10.87 -13.57 -16.11
CA SER A 531 10.42 -14.37 -14.98
C SER A 531 8.93 -14.18 -14.69
N PHE A 532 8.43 -12.95 -14.83
CA PHE A 532 7.01 -12.64 -14.73
C PHE A 532 6.21 -13.32 -15.85
N LEU A 533 6.62 -13.17 -17.12
CA LEU A 533 5.91 -13.77 -18.25
C LEU A 533 5.91 -15.30 -18.22
N VAL A 534 6.97 -15.94 -17.71
CA VAL A 534 6.97 -17.40 -17.50
C VAL A 534 5.92 -17.82 -16.48
N SER A 535 5.77 -17.07 -15.39
CA SER A 535 4.77 -17.34 -14.35
C SER A 535 3.34 -16.89 -14.73
N HIS A 536 3.20 -16.05 -15.75
CA HIS A 536 1.93 -15.46 -16.18
C HIS A 536 1.72 -15.64 -17.70
N PRO A 537 1.36 -16.85 -18.17
CA PRO A 537 1.47 -17.24 -19.59
C PRO A 537 0.53 -16.50 -20.56
N LYS A 538 -0.52 -15.84 -20.06
CA LYS A 538 -1.49 -15.07 -20.86
C LYS A 538 -1.22 -13.56 -20.85
N GLU A 539 -0.20 -13.11 -20.13
CA GLU A 539 0.15 -11.70 -20.05
C GLU A 539 1.07 -11.29 -21.21
N ILE A 540 0.94 -10.04 -21.63
CA ILE A 540 1.76 -9.43 -22.68
C ILE A 540 2.30 -8.10 -22.14
N VAL A 541 3.62 -7.93 -22.19
CA VAL A 541 4.31 -6.74 -21.66
C VAL A 541 4.91 -5.93 -22.80
N VAL A 542 4.85 -4.60 -22.70
CA VAL A 542 5.39 -3.66 -23.67
C VAL A 542 6.49 -2.83 -23.03
N PHE A 543 7.68 -2.84 -23.61
CA PHE A 543 8.74 -1.89 -23.30
C PHE A 543 8.85 -0.89 -24.44
N GLU A 544 8.73 0.39 -24.13
CA GLU A 544 9.24 1.42 -25.01
C GLU A 544 10.64 1.81 -24.56
N LEU A 545 11.60 1.70 -25.48
CA LEU A 545 12.97 2.15 -25.27
C LEU A 545 13.15 3.55 -25.85
N LYS A 546 13.43 4.56 -25.03
CA LYS A 546 13.66 5.94 -25.50
C LYS A 546 14.86 6.64 -24.83
N SER A 547 15.41 7.64 -25.53
CA SER A 547 16.64 8.36 -25.12
C SER A 547 16.38 9.84 -24.80
N ASP A 548 15.12 10.16 -24.50
CA ASP A 548 14.72 11.49 -24.06
C ASP A 548 15.43 11.84 -22.74
N GLY A 549 15.90 13.07 -22.64
CA GLY A 549 16.70 13.52 -21.50
C GLY A 549 18.18 13.07 -21.49
N PHE A 550 18.63 12.19 -22.40
CA PHE A 550 20.05 11.79 -22.44
C PHE A 550 20.94 12.98 -22.77
N ILE A 551 22.01 13.14 -21.99
CA ILE A 551 22.92 14.28 -22.07
C ILE A 551 23.88 14.14 -23.25
N SER A 552 24.51 12.96 -23.39
CA SER A 552 25.43 12.68 -24.49
C SER A 552 24.76 11.81 -25.53
N ARG A 553 24.20 12.43 -26.57
CA ARG A 553 23.56 11.73 -27.69
C ARG A 553 24.55 11.33 -28.79
N LYS A 554 25.75 11.92 -28.80
CA LYS A 554 26.81 11.68 -29.78
C LYS A 554 28.16 11.62 -29.08
N THR A 555 29.08 10.83 -29.61
CA THR A 555 30.45 10.83 -29.11
C THR A 555 31.11 12.17 -29.43
N THR A 556 31.64 12.81 -28.40
CA THR A 556 32.41 14.05 -28.48
C THR A 556 33.80 13.84 -27.87
N TRP A 557 34.63 14.86 -27.86
CA TRP A 557 36.00 14.79 -27.36
C TRP A 557 36.22 15.84 -26.27
N ARG A 558 36.78 15.40 -25.15
CA ARG A 558 37.26 16.30 -24.10
C ARG A 558 38.58 16.95 -24.52
N LYS A 559 38.94 18.06 -23.85
CA LYS A 559 40.20 18.80 -24.12
C LYS A 559 41.46 17.96 -23.90
N ASP A 560 41.40 16.96 -23.02
CA ASP A 560 42.46 16.00 -22.74
C ASP A 560 42.49 14.81 -23.72
N SER A 561 41.81 14.91 -24.87
CA SER A 561 41.73 13.86 -25.90
C SER A 561 41.09 12.55 -25.45
N ILE A 562 40.38 12.54 -24.32
CA ILE A 562 39.56 11.41 -23.90
C ILE A 562 38.21 11.48 -24.64
N PRO A 563 37.76 10.39 -25.29
CA PRO A 563 36.45 10.39 -25.95
C PRO A 563 35.35 10.43 -24.89
N PHE A 564 34.39 11.34 -25.03
CA PHE A 564 33.14 11.29 -24.28
C PHE A 564 32.13 10.50 -25.10
N HIS A 565 31.96 9.22 -24.78
CA HIS A 565 31.10 8.33 -25.58
C HIS A 565 29.62 8.75 -25.53
N SER A 566 28.87 8.34 -26.57
CA SER A 566 27.41 8.48 -26.56
C SER A 566 26.85 7.56 -25.49
N MET A 567 25.85 8.05 -24.75
CA MET A 567 25.10 7.24 -23.78
C MET A 567 24.13 6.27 -24.47
N ILE A 568 23.80 6.52 -25.74
CA ILE A 568 22.82 5.72 -26.48
C ILE A 568 23.48 4.39 -26.91
N PRO A 569 22.97 3.23 -26.44
CA PRO A 569 23.46 1.92 -26.88
C PRO A 569 23.03 1.63 -28.32
N THR A 570 23.78 0.78 -29.01
CA THR A 570 23.39 0.30 -30.35
C THR A 570 22.29 -0.76 -30.25
N LYS A 571 21.53 -0.97 -31.33
CA LYS A 571 20.55 -2.08 -31.43
C LYS A 571 21.17 -3.44 -31.08
N ALA A 572 22.39 -3.70 -31.57
CA ALA A 572 23.11 -4.93 -31.28
C ALA A 572 23.45 -5.08 -29.79
N ALA A 573 23.82 -4.00 -29.10
CA ALA A 573 24.08 -4.03 -27.67
C ALA A 573 22.81 -4.32 -26.86
N LEU A 574 21.67 -3.75 -27.26
CA LEU A 574 20.37 -4.03 -26.62
C LEU A 574 19.90 -5.47 -26.88
N ALA A 575 20.11 -6.00 -28.08
CA ALA A 575 19.81 -7.40 -28.41
C ALA A 575 20.71 -8.36 -27.62
N SER A 576 22.01 -8.06 -27.50
CA SER A 576 22.93 -8.86 -26.68
C SER A 576 22.51 -8.89 -25.21
N ALA A 577 22.00 -7.78 -24.66
CA ALA A 577 21.48 -7.74 -23.28
C ALA A 577 20.21 -8.59 -23.11
N LEU A 578 19.37 -8.70 -24.15
CA LEU A 578 18.21 -9.59 -24.17
C LEU A 578 18.63 -11.07 -24.14
N ASP A 579 19.61 -11.44 -24.98
CA ASP A 579 20.12 -12.80 -25.02
C ASP A 579 20.83 -13.18 -23.72
N GLU A 580 21.59 -12.25 -23.13
CA GLU A 580 22.21 -12.41 -21.81
C GLU A 580 21.15 -12.67 -20.73
N ALA A 581 20.06 -11.89 -20.69
CA ALA A 581 18.98 -12.08 -19.73
C ALA A 581 18.32 -13.47 -19.86
N ARG A 582 18.12 -13.97 -21.07
CA ARG A 582 17.60 -15.33 -21.31
C ARG A 582 18.56 -16.40 -20.81
N GLN A 583 19.84 -16.29 -21.16
CA GLN A 583 20.88 -17.23 -20.72
C GLN A 583 21.01 -17.27 -19.19
N ASN A 584 20.92 -16.11 -18.52
CA ASN A 584 20.96 -16.04 -17.07
C ASN A 584 19.81 -16.78 -16.40
N LEU A 585 18.66 -16.90 -17.07
CA LEU A 585 17.46 -17.57 -16.55
C LEU A 585 17.31 -19.02 -17.00
N GLU A 586 17.95 -19.45 -18.09
CA GLU A 586 17.75 -20.75 -18.74
C GLU A 586 17.82 -21.93 -17.75
N GLY A 587 18.80 -21.91 -16.83
CA GLY A 587 18.97 -22.97 -15.84
C GLY A 587 17.84 -23.10 -14.82
N GLN A 588 17.07 -22.04 -14.59
CA GLN A 588 15.96 -22.01 -13.61
C GLN A 588 14.58 -22.00 -14.29
N LEU A 589 14.46 -21.31 -15.43
CA LEU A 589 13.23 -21.08 -16.18
C LEU A 589 13.48 -21.34 -17.68
N PRO A 590 13.63 -22.60 -18.11
CA PRO A 590 13.91 -22.93 -19.51
C PRO A 590 12.82 -22.42 -20.48
N GLN A 591 11.58 -22.24 -20.00
CA GLN A 591 10.46 -21.68 -20.77
C GLN A 591 10.70 -20.23 -21.21
N VAL A 592 11.75 -19.56 -20.71
CA VAL A 592 12.12 -18.21 -21.16
C VAL A 592 12.38 -18.15 -22.67
N HIS A 593 12.87 -19.24 -23.27
CA HIS A 593 13.12 -19.34 -24.70
C HIS A 593 11.85 -19.53 -25.54
N GLU A 594 10.72 -19.87 -24.93
CA GLU A 594 9.43 -19.94 -25.61
C GLU A 594 8.88 -18.54 -25.89
N ILE A 595 9.20 -17.55 -25.04
CA ILE A 595 8.73 -16.18 -25.15
C ILE A 595 9.39 -15.50 -26.34
N GLN A 596 8.59 -15.18 -27.37
CA GLN A 596 9.01 -14.39 -28.51
C GLN A 596 8.94 -12.90 -28.21
N VAL A 597 9.92 -12.16 -28.72
CA VAL A 597 9.96 -10.70 -28.64
C VAL A 597 9.38 -10.12 -29.92
N GLY A 598 8.28 -9.39 -29.78
CA GLY A 598 7.60 -8.68 -30.86
C GLY A 598 8.05 -7.23 -31.01
N GLY A 599 7.48 -6.55 -31.99
CA GLY A 599 7.73 -5.13 -32.28
C GLY A 599 6.45 -4.32 -32.46
N PRO A 600 6.55 -3.06 -32.94
CA PRO A 600 5.40 -2.18 -33.16
C PRO A 600 4.25 -2.79 -33.98
N ALA A 601 4.54 -3.60 -35.00
CA ALA A 601 3.54 -4.27 -35.83
C ALA A 601 2.63 -5.24 -35.05
N ASP A 602 3.10 -5.73 -33.90
CA ASP A 602 2.34 -6.67 -33.07
C ASP A 602 1.25 -5.97 -32.22
N LEU A 603 1.30 -4.64 -32.10
CA LEU A 603 0.34 -3.88 -31.28
C LEU A 603 -1.11 -3.97 -31.80
N ASP A 604 -1.32 -4.20 -33.09
CA ASP A 604 -2.67 -4.28 -33.69
C ASP A 604 -3.15 -5.71 -33.97
N ARG A 605 -2.36 -6.71 -33.58
CA ARG A 605 -2.74 -8.11 -33.74
C ARG A 605 -3.78 -8.52 -32.70
N PRO A 606 -4.66 -9.49 -33.02
CA PRO A 606 -5.52 -10.13 -32.02
C PRO A 606 -4.69 -10.76 -30.90
N ILE A 607 -5.16 -10.63 -29.66
CA ILE A 607 -4.48 -11.16 -28.46
C ILE A 607 -4.27 -12.67 -28.59
N GLY A 608 -5.24 -13.41 -29.12
CA GLY A 608 -5.13 -14.86 -29.32
C GLY A 608 -4.02 -15.26 -30.29
N GLU A 609 -3.77 -14.46 -31.33
CA GLU A 609 -2.65 -14.71 -32.25
C GLU A 609 -1.30 -14.46 -31.59
N LEU A 610 -1.18 -13.37 -30.81
CA LEU A 610 0.03 -13.07 -30.05
C LEU A 610 0.36 -14.20 -29.07
N LEU A 611 -0.63 -14.68 -28.32
CA LEU A 611 -0.45 -15.78 -27.37
C LEU A 611 -0.12 -17.11 -28.07
N LYS A 612 -0.77 -17.41 -29.19
CA LYS A 612 -0.48 -18.60 -29.99
C LYS A 612 0.96 -18.62 -30.50
N ASP A 613 1.44 -17.48 -30.97
CA ASP A 613 2.80 -17.31 -31.50
C ASP A 613 3.82 -17.02 -30.39
N GLN A 614 3.39 -17.03 -29.13
CA GLN A 614 4.20 -16.72 -27.94
C GLN A 614 4.84 -15.32 -27.95
N VAL A 615 4.30 -14.39 -28.74
CA VAL A 615 4.71 -12.98 -28.76
C VAL A 615 4.14 -12.28 -27.51
N ARG A 616 4.86 -12.40 -26.41
CA ARG A 616 4.43 -11.94 -25.08
C ARG A 616 5.26 -10.79 -24.51
N PHE A 617 6.34 -10.43 -25.20
CA PHE A 617 7.14 -9.26 -24.87
C PHE A 617 7.33 -8.39 -26.11
N ILE A 618 6.73 -7.20 -26.14
CA ILE A 618 6.81 -6.27 -27.26
C ILE A 618 7.82 -5.18 -26.93
N ILE A 619 8.80 -4.95 -27.80
CA ILE A 619 9.78 -3.87 -27.64
C ILE A 619 9.61 -2.84 -28.75
N ILE A 620 9.33 -1.60 -28.37
CA ILE A 620 9.24 -0.45 -29.26
C ILE A 620 10.53 0.36 -29.13
N HIS A 621 11.32 0.41 -30.20
CA HIS A 621 12.66 1.01 -30.17
C HIS A 621 12.68 2.45 -30.68
N ARG A 622 12.70 3.45 -29.80
CA ARG A 622 12.81 4.89 -30.13
C ARG A 622 14.14 5.52 -29.68
N MET A 623 15.20 4.73 -29.60
CA MET A 623 16.57 5.19 -29.32
C MET A 623 17.28 5.67 -30.59
N GLY A 624 18.22 6.63 -30.47
CA GLY A 624 19.18 6.98 -31.53
C GLY A 624 18.80 8.16 -32.42
N GLN A 625 19.45 8.31 -33.58
CA GLN A 625 19.05 9.23 -34.66
C GLN A 625 18.42 8.43 -35.81
N THR A 626 17.61 9.07 -36.65
CA THR A 626 17.06 8.45 -37.86
C THR A 626 18.19 7.96 -38.79
N PRO A 627 18.13 6.75 -39.38
CA PRO A 627 17.01 5.80 -39.41
C PRO A 627 17.10 4.69 -38.34
N GLU A 628 18.05 4.74 -37.40
CA GLU A 628 18.19 3.72 -36.36
C GLU A 628 17.01 3.71 -35.37
N GLN A 629 16.25 4.81 -35.29
CA GLN A 629 15.01 4.90 -34.56
C GLN A 629 13.90 4.07 -35.26
N GLY A 630 13.35 3.06 -34.57
CA GLY A 630 12.18 2.29 -35.02
C GLY A 630 10.88 3.05 -34.72
N TRP A 631 10.57 4.04 -35.56
CA TRP A 631 9.36 4.89 -35.48
C TRP A 631 8.08 4.21 -35.98
N ASP A 632 8.03 2.89 -35.99
CA ASP A 632 6.89 2.20 -36.60
C ASP A 632 5.63 2.34 -35.75
N TRP A 633 5.74 2.77 -34.48
CA TRP A 633 4.59 3.19 -33.68
C TRP A 633 4.57 4.72 -33.49
N ASP A 634 3.71 5.38 -34.25
CA ASP A 634 3.37 6.79 -34.07
C ASP A 634 2.40 6.95 -32.90
N ARG A 635 2.57 8.01 -32.09
CA ARG A 635 1.66 8.32 -30.98
C ARG A 635 1.71 9.77 -30.51
N ASP A 636 0.61 10.23 -29.92
CA ASP A 636 0.56 11.48 -29.16
C ASP A 636 0.93 11.24 -27.69
N ASP A 637 1.45 12.26 -27.01
CA ASP A 637 1.85 12.24 -25.61
C ASP A 637 1.35 13.52 -24.94
N SER A 638 0.67 13.39 -23.80
CA SER A 638 0.12 14.55 -23.11
C SER A 638 1.15 15.43 -22.44
N TYR A 639 2.42 14.98 -22.33
CA TYR A 639 3.47 15.74 -21.69
C TYR A 639 3.71 17.10 -22.34
N ASP A 640 3.54 18.14 -21.54
CA ASP A 640 3.90 19.52 -21.85
C ASP A 640 4.73 20.06 -20.70
N HIS A 641 5.99 20.42 -20.93
CA HIS A 641 6.90 20.86 -19.88
C HIS A 641 6.32 22.04 -19.07
N THR A 642 5.52 22.92 -19.68
CA THR A 642 4.95 24.08 -18.96
C THR A 642 3.84 23.66 -18.02
N LEU A 643 2.97 22.72 -18.45
CA LEU A 643 1.83 22.24 -17.67
C LEU A 643 2.19 21.16 -16.65
N TYR A 644 3.23 20.35 -16.93
CA TYR A 644 3.67 19.25 -16.05
C TYR A 644 4.63 19.68 -14.96
N ASP A 645 5.16 20.89 -15.07
CA ASP A 645 6.01 21.52 -14.06
C ASP A 645 5.18 22.17 -12.94
N THR A 646 4.49 21.32 -12.17
CA THR A 646 3.46 21.73 -11.22
C THR A 646 3.25 20.73 -10.09
N ASP A 647 2.65 21.18 -8.99
CA ASP A 647 2.08 20.31 -7.95
C ASP A 647 0.55 20.37 -7.91
N ARG A 648 -0.06 21.07 -8.88
CA ARG A 648 -1.49 21.32 -8.93
C ARG A 648 -2.22 20.40 -9.91
N PRO A 649 -3.31 19.74 -9.47
CA PRO A 649 -4.08 18.86 -10.34
C PRO A 649 -4.69 19.53 -11.57
N ASP A 650 -5.10 20.80 -11.48
CA ASP A 650 -5.83 21.50 -12.55
C ASP A 650 -5.01 21.66 -13.83
N GLU A 651 -3.71 21.89 -13.72
CA GLU A 651 -2.80 22.03 -14.87
C GLU A 651 -2.60 20.68 -15.58
N ILE A 652 -2.49 19.59 -14.82
CA ILE A 652 -2.41 18.22 -15.37
C ILE A 652 -3.72 17.84 -16.06
N ILE A 653 -4.86 18.06 -15.39
CA ILE A 653 -6.18 17.79 -16.01
C ILE A 653 -6.35 18.57 -17.31
N ARG A 654 -5.90 19.82 -17.37
CA ARG A 654 -5.91 20.62 -18.60
C ARG A 654 -5.08 19.97 -19.72
N ALA A 655 -3.88 19.48 -19.43
CA ALA A 655 -3.04 18.82 -20.43
C ALA A 655 -3.68 17.51 -20.94
N LEU A 656 -4.28 16.73 -20.04
CA LEU A 656 -5.04 15.53 -20.36
C LEU A 656 -6.25 15.85 -21.25
N ASP A 657 -7.03 16.87 -20.91
CA ASP A 657 -8.19 17.31 -21.70
C ASP A 657 -7.79 17.79 -23.10
N LEU A 658 -6.70 18.57 -23.22
CA LEU A 658 -6.19 19.01 -24.53
C LEU A 658 -5.78 17.82 -25.40
N THR A 659 -5.08 16.85 -24.82
CA THR A 659 -4.63 15.65 -25.52
C THR A 659 -5.81 14.78 -25.92
N HIS A 660 -6.78 14.60 -25.02
CA HIS A 660 -7.98 13.84 -25.31
C HIS A 660 -8.81 14.47 -26.42
N ALA A 661 -8.98 15.80 -26.40
CA ALA A 661 -9.69 16.52 -27.45
C ALA A 661 -9.02 16.36 -28.83
N ARG A 662 -7.67 16.34 -28.90
CA ARG A 662 -6.93 16.13 -30.15
C ARG A 662 -7.08 14.71 -30.69
N ASN A 663 -7.07 13.69 -29.81
CA ASN A 663 -7.04 12.28 -30.21
C ASN A 663 -8.43 11.64 -30.32
N SER A 664 -9.47 12.29 -29.80
CA SER A 664 -10.88 11.85 -29.91
C SER A 664 -11.52 12.14 -31.26
N VAL A 665 -10.73 12.30 -32.32
CA VAL A 665 -11.21 12.54 -33.68
C VAL A 665 -10.88 11.31 -34.54
N PRO A 666 -11.86 10.74 -35.27
CA PRO A 666 -11.60 9.60 -36.16
C PRO A 666 -10.55 9.98 -37.22
N LEU A 667 -9.41 9.30 -37.21
CA LEU A 667 -8.41 9.42 -38.27
C LEU A 667 -8.91 8.70 -39.53
N LYS A 668 -8.84 9.38 -40.69
CA LYS A 668 -9.38 8.91 -41.98
C LYS A 668 -8.47 7.96 -42.76
N THR A 669 -7.27 7.64 -42.28
CA THR A 669 -6.26 6.96 -43.10
C THR A 669 -5.96 5.55 -42.60
N GLN A 670 -6.33 4.56 -43.41
CA GLN A 670 -5.72 3.23 -43.39
C GLN A 670 -4.31 3.35 -43.98
N THR A 671 -3.31 3.05 -43.17
CA THR A 671 -1.92 2.89 -43.58
C THR A 671 -1.44 1.51 -43.14
N ASP A 672 -0.42 0.96 -43.77
CA ASP A 672 0.22 -0.32 -43.35
C ASP A 672 0.99 -0.20 -42.01
N LYS A 673 0.98 0.97 -41.39
CA LYS A 673 1.55 1.22 -40.06
C LYS A 673 0.58 0.83 -38.94
N PRO A 674 1.11 0.48 -37.76
CA PRO A 674 0.34 0.41 -36.52
C PRO A 674 -0.54 1.63 -36.29
N LEU A 675 -1.70 1.42 -35.66
CA LEU A 675 -2.63 2.47 -35.29
C LEU A 675 -1.96 3.43 -34.31
N VAL A 676 -2.16 4.73 -34.57
CA VAL A 676 -1.60 5.80 -33.76
C VAL A 676 -2.07 5.66 -32.31
N GLY A 677 -1.11 5.55 -31.39
CA GLY A 677 -1.37 5.43 -29.96
C GLY A 677 -1.52 6.76 -29.25
N THR A 678 -1.82 6.72 -27.96
CA THR A 678 -1.89 7.92 -27.12
C THR A 678 -1.37 7.61 -25.71
N ILE A 679 -0.48 8.45 -25.19
CA ILE A 679 -0.03 8.41 -23.80
C ILE A 679 -0.64 9.58 -23.03
N TYR A 680 -1.32 9.24 -21.94
CA TYR A 680 -1.77 10.17 -20.92
C TYR A 680 -0.86 10.06 -19.71
N GLN A 681 -0.07 11.08 -19.44
CA GLN A 681 0.79 11.18 -18.26
C GLN A 681 0.00 11.74 -17.08
N LEU A 682 -0.22 10.93 -16.05
CA LEU A 682 -1.03 11.23 -14.88
C LEU A 682 -0.21 11.77 -13.70
N GLN A 683 1.10 11.86 -13.87
CA GLN A 683 2.05 12.41 -12.91
C GLN A 683 2.36 13.89 -13.17
N ALA A 684 2.99 14.54 -12.19
CA ALA A 684 3.56 15.88 -12.34
C ALA A 684 4.97 15.91 -11.74
N THR A 685 5.81 16.76 -12.33
CA THR A 685 7.21 16.95 -11.97
C THR A 685 7.47 18.43 -11.69
N PRO A 686 7.10 18.93 -10.49
CA PRO A 686 7.41 20.31 -10.09
C PRO A 686 8.93 20.45 -10.00
N THR A 687 9.51 21.04 -11.05
CA THR A 687 10.94 21.24 -11.33
C THR A 687 11.29 22.70 -11.67
N LYS A 688 10.34 23.65 -11.53
CA LYS A 688 10.50 25.10 -11.80
C LYS A 688 11.77 25.70 -11.19
N SER A 689 12.23 25.14 -10.08
CA SER A 689 13.46 25.56 -9.42
C SER A 689 14.11 24.35 -8.75
N ILE A 690 15.07 23.75 -9.44
CA ILE A 690 15.96 22.69 -8.90
C ILE A 690 16.46 23.05 -7.49
N ALA A 691 16.77 24.33 -7.24
CA ALA A 691 17.20 24.78 -5.92
C ALA A 691 16.09 24.66 -4.87
N ASP A 692 14.86 25.05 -5.19
CA ASP A 692 13.71 24.90 -4.30
C ASP A 692 13.29 23.44 -4.13
N ASP A 693 13.43 22.60 -5.16
CA ASP A 693 13.11 21.16 -5.08
C ASP A 693 14.11 20.44 -4.20
N ILE A 694 15.41 20.72 -4.40
CA ILE A 694 16.46 20.25 -3.49
C ILE A 694 16.13 20.74 -2.08
N LEU A 695 15.93 22.06 -1.86
CA LEU A 695 15.57 22.65 -0.57
C LEU A 695 14.31 22.04 0.06
N THR A 696 13.36 21.58 -0.74
CA THR A 696 12.13 20.92 -0.29
C THR A 696 12.40 19.46 0.09
N SER A 697 13.26 18.78 -0.66
CA SER A 697 13.79 17.45 -0.32
C SER A 697 14.77 17.49 0.87
N LEU A 698 15.30 18.66 1.26
CA LEU A 698 16.16 18.87 2.43
C LEU A 698 15.43 18.83 3.79
N THR A 699 14.23 18.26 3.89
CA THR A 699 13.77 17.88 5.23
C THR A 699 14.79 16.90 5.83
N TYR A 700 14.99 16.91 7.14
CA TYR A 700 15.89 15.95 7.81
C TYR A 700 15.41 14.48 7.72
N SER A 701 14.42 14.17 6.88
CA SER A 701 13.74 12.90 6.76
C SER A 701 14.01 12.23 5.42
N LYS A 702 14.09 10.89 5.44
CA LYS A 702 14.22 10.07 4.24
C LYS A 702 12.92 9.93 3.45
N ALA A 703 11.82 10.50 3.94
CA ALA A 703 10.51 10.46 3.31
C ALA A 703 10.17 11.74 2.53
N SER A 704 11.14 12.58 2.16
CA SER A 704 10.87 13.88 1.52
C SER A 704 10.77 13.85 0.00
N SER A 705 10.53 12.68 -0.60
CA SER A 705 10.34 12.56 -2.04
C SER A 705 9.16 13.42 -2.49
N LEU A 706 9.44 14.38 -3.37
CA LEU A 706 8.45 15.31 -3.91
C LEU A 706 7.42 14.57 -4.77
N LEU A 707 7.84 13.48 -5.41
CA LEU A 707 6.97 12.67 -6.25
C LEU A 707 5.92 11.91 -5.40
N VAL A 708 6.25 11.53 -4.15
CA VAL A 708 5.26 10.91 -3.24
C VAL A 708 4.18 11.93 -2.85
N TYR A 709 4.56 13.20 -2.71
CA TYR A 709 3.61 14.29 -2.48
C TYR A 709 2.68 14.50 -3.66
N THR A 710 3.24 14.62 -4.86
CA THR A 710 2.43 14.84 -6.08
C THR A 710 1.52 13.65 -6.33
N LYS A 711 2.00 12.42 -6.18
CA LYS A 711 1.16 11.21 -6.27
C LYS A 711 -0.11 11.30 -5.43
N ALA A 712 0.07 11.48 -4.11
CA ALA A 712 -1.06 11.53 -3.19
C ALA A 712 -2.03 12.67 -3.51
N ASN A 713 -1.52 13.79 -4.03
CA ASN A 713 -2.32 14.97 -4.38
C ASN A 713 -3.00 14.86 -5.75
N LEU A 714 -2.42 14.14 -6.72
CA LEU A 714 -2.88 14.04 -8.10
C LEU A 714 -3.81 12.85 -8.33
N ASP A 715 -3.47 11.67 -7.80
CA ASP A 715 -4.20 10.42 -8.08
C ASP A 715 -5.72 10.58 -7.91
N PRO A 716 -6.27 11.20 -6.83
CA PRO A 716 -7.72 11.35 -6.69
C PRO A 716 -8.38 12.12 -7.84
N PHE A 717 -7.66 13.04 -8.48
CA PHE A 717 -8.18 13.86 -9.57
C PHE A 717 -7.95 13.21 -10.93
N THR A 718 -6.72 12.74 -11.18
CA THR A 718 -6.36 12.13 -12.48
C THR A 718 -7.07 10.80 -12.67
N TYR A 719 -7.27 10.00 -11.62
CA TYR A 719 -7.98 8.72 -11.73
C TYR A 719 -9.49 8.94 -11.86
N THR A 720 -10.03 9.96 -11.20
CA THR A 720 -11.42 10.40 -11.42
C THR A 720 -11.62 10.87 -12.87
N TRP A 721 -10.65 11.58 -13.44
CA TRP A 721 -10.66 11.96 -14.85
C TRP A 721 -10.67 10.72 -15.76
N VAL A 722 -9.76 9.75 -15.55
CA VAL A 722 -9.75 8.49 -16.31
C VAL A 722 -11.10 7.80 -16.24
N LYS A 723 -11.67 7.65 -15.04
CA LYS A 723 -12.98 7.03 -14.82
C LYS A 723 -14.11 7.75 -15.57
N GLY A 724 -14.07 9.07 -15.66
CA GLY A 724 -15.07 9.89 -16.34
C GLY A 724 -14.93 10.00 -17.87
N ARG A 725 -13.90 9.39 -18.49
CA ARG A 725 -13.64 9.52 -19.94
C ARG A 725 -13.92 8.24 -20.72
N HIS A 726 -14.34 8.40 -21.97
CA HIS A 726 -14.45 7.32 -22.94
C HIS A 726 -13.32 7.47 -23.96
N PHE A 727 -12.42 6.50 -23.99
CA PHE A 727 -11.28 6.49 -24.91
C PHE A 727 -11.69 5.89 -26.25
N ILE A 728 -11.85 6.73 -27.27
CA ILE A 728 -12.26 6.34 -28.63
C ILE A 728 -11.09 6.33 -29.63
N GLU A 729 -9.87 6.55 -29.14
CA GLU A 729 -8.65 6.56 -29.92
C GLU A 729 -8.49 5.25 -30.70
N PRO A 730 -7.89 5.27 -31.90
CA PRO A 730 -7.80 4.08 -32.73
C PRO A 730 -6.84 3.03 -32.16
N GLY A 731 -5.64 3.46 -31.75
CA GLY A 731 -4.55 2.60 -31.29
C GLY A 731 -4.45 2.46 -29.76
N LEU A 732 -3.34 1.89 -29.30
CA LEU A 732 -3.10 1.61 -27.87
C LEU A 732 -3.15 2.90 -27.04
N VAL A 733 -3.85 2.86 -25.91
CA VAL A 733 -3.88 3.96 -24.93
C VAL A 733 -3.08 3.54 -23.70
N VAL A 734 -2.18 4.42 -23.27
CA VAL A 734 -1.34 4.20 -22.08
C VAL A 734 -1.63 5.28 -21.05
N LEU A 735 -1.88 4.86 -19.81
CA LEU A 735 -2.02 5.72 -18.64
C LEU A 735 -0.71 5.65 -17.85
N LEU A 736 0.22 6.56 -18.13
CA LEU A 736 1.55 6.59 -17.53
C LEU A 736 1.50 7.30 -16.17
N ASN A 737 2.14 6.76 -15.14
CA ASN A 737 2.22 7.42 -13.82
C ASN A 737 3.54 7.12 -13.09
N ASP A 738 3.85 7.96 -12.10
CA ASP A 738 4.88 7.72 -11.08
C ASP A 738 4.32 6.86 -9.94
N PHE A 739 5.20 6.07 -9.32
CA PHE A 739 4.90 5.03 -8.32
C PHE A 739 3.64 4.25 -8.67
N VAL A 740 3.72 3.46 -9.72
CA VAL A 740 2.60 2.64 -10.21
C VAL A 740 1.93 1.88 -9.07
N ASP A 741 0.60 1.83 -9.14
CA ASP A 741 -0.25 1.15 -8.17
C ASP A 741 -1.41 0.45 -8.88
N SER A 742 -2.02 -0.51 -8.18
CA SER A 742 -3.08 -1.36 -8.71
C SER A 742 -4.43 -0.66 -8.94
N VAL A 743 -4.65 0.53 -8.38
CA VAL A 743 -5.90 1.29 -8.61
C VAL A 743 -5.97 1.76 -10.05
N LEU A 744 -4.85 2.24 -10.61
CA LEU A 744 -4.81 2.64 -12.01
C LEU A 744 -5.00 1.45 -12.96
N THR A 745 -4.48 0.27 -12.60
CA THR A 745 -4.76 -0.97 -13.35
C THR A 745 -6.25 -1.28 -13.35
N GLU A 746 -6.93 -1.22 -12.21
CA GLU A 746 -8.38 -1.45 -12.13
C GLU A 746 -9.14 -0.54 -13.10
N HIS A 747 -8.81 0.76 -13.14
CA HIS A 747 -9.40 1.69 -14.09
C HIS A 747 -9.03 1.38 -15.55
N ALA A 748 -7.78 0.99 -15.82
CA ALA A 748 -7.33 0.61 -17.15
C ALA A 748 -8.05 -0.65 -17.68
N ILE A 749 -8.30 -1.65 -16.82
CA ILE A 749 -9.10 -2.84 -17.14
C ILE A 749 -10.52 -2.45 -17.52
N GLU A 750 -11.19 -1.62 -16.71
CA GLU A 750 -12.55 -1.16 -16.99
C GLU A 750 -12.63 -0.39 -18.32
N LYS A 751 -11.62 0.43 -18.64
CA LYS A 751 -11.57 1.13 -19.93
C LYS A 751 -11.28 0.18 -21.09
N SER A 752 -10.45 -0.84 -20.88
CA SER A 752 -10.21 -1.90 -21.88
C SER A 752 -11.51 -2.65 -22.21
N LYS A 753 -12.32 -2.99 -21.20
CA LYS A 753 -13.64 -3.65 -21.38
C LYS A 753 -14.56 -2.84 -22.30
N ILE A 754 -14.62 -1.53 -22.09
CA ILE A 754 -15.43 -0.61 -22.91
C ILE A 754 -14.89 -0.54 -24.34
N ARG A 755 -13.57 -0.37 -24.51
CA ARG A 755 -12.93 -0.25 -25.84
C ARG A 755 -12.98 -1.54 -26.66
N ALA A 756 -12.96 -2.69 -25.99
CA ALA A 756 -13.11 -3.99 -26.64
C ALA A 756 -14.54 -4.26 -27.15
N GLY A 757 -15.54 -3.48 -26.69
CA GLY A 757 -16.94 -3.69 -27.06
C GLY A 757 -17.56 -4.97 -26.50
N LEU A 758 -16.89 -5.61 -25.53
CA LEU A 758 -17.35 -6.85 -24.89
C LEU A 758 -18.30 -6.60 -23.71
N PHE A 759 -18.40 -5.34 -23.27
CA PHE A 759 -19.32 -4.89 -22.23
C PHE A 759 -20.13 -3.71 -22.75
N SER A 760 -21.46 -3.78 -22.60
CA SER A 760 -22.31 -2.61 -22.81
C SER A 760 -22.05 -1.64 -21.65
N SER A 761 -21.77 -0.38 -21.97
CA SER A 761 -21.70 0.68 -20.97
C SER A 761 -23.01 0.70 -20.17
N LEU A 762 -22.95 0.48 -18.86
CA LEU A 762 -24.03 0.88 -17.96
C LEU A 762 -24.17 2.40 -17.92
#